data_AF-A0A084T1X9-F1
#
_entry.id   AF-A0A084T1X9-F1
#
_cell.length_a   1.000
_cell.length_b   1.000
_cell.length_c   1.000
_cell.angle_alpha   90.00
_cell.angle_beta   90.00
_cell.angle_gamma   90.00
#
_symmetry.space_group_name_H-M   'P 1'
#
loop_
_entity.id
_entity.type
_entity.pdbx_description
1 polymer ?
#
loop_
_entity_poly.entity_id
_entity_poly.type
_entity_poly.pdbx_seq_one_letter_code
_entity_poly.pdbx_strand_id
1 'polypeptide(L)'
;MSGVLPTEISFDGSQSRDPDNQDSYDPYYPMNWYPGMGITGYAWQAIPPTPQCNGPTLPASEKFVLYPAGATIPPSCQGRWRMRLTVSDDDRVTKTSTQEYTFAIGNCSGKLCLDSPRQLAPAILSTEGTGGTFIGYHIDSAMYDETSFGLGVYTKLEIFIEDNTLNPIYSAVSGPATQTSRGQPIPLYWNGVTQSGTRVPEGKYFHVKISLLDANANVLGTQIEYRAITSEPMRAVFNEPSTKYVHSIGSGSISFTVTGVQNPVDSYRGILRDSAGNAVATFTAPASAIAMSINYSTPGFYSFELFAIRGTSAISLGTHPLTIYKLLLWSGVNSVNALDLEMLVNSDDDNLNGLPDMQEAFGVDTLTYGDDEVRVFRAYFQPRELAGTLTLEHTLGVGALKAWTTPTKAAEVTLPKAWIFPGTAADSPILSDYGYELYLEAHKEAKGEVRLVFTTMDGISLPKAGIPLSTVVLDAVGDTDNDHVIEDEDAVLRTLRPGRWDNAYDGAFNVRNNMDPDHFVDLDPSRFYLRAKGPKLDVDPSKADILQFFLTISHQVNYDTANIMRLPESGPNTAMMVSRSLMLTGTDIEGISRTDTDDGFPVHDGISKVVSDGAIGDRTWRAPIDAHLTVWYNQPNAATLQWRLPVCGAERRKLPLRIHVFLEPYQDVGFDDDGNPATPNVGALNARFDYADVNGNGQHDLGERSEPYVNLSDPMTDMVARSGDDPAVLDARGPLMPINDVWRELRHTDSLWSPACIKIEVVGGTILVEDAPSYNFHNILADGVMTEPEISQLYRVYNASMTEDVIDVFYGTTQNLGIAAAGLAFPPLYQTPAVPHGEKLFTIIKSGMPSYATLAHELAHLLTNTGDSAGNQTFFYPLNVPLTPLTTVNGGRRMPGWVATDARTVRPAGNLAARGNRQLKSY
;
A
#
# COMPACT_ATOMS: atom_id res chain seq x y z
N MET A 1 25.77 -65.00 -6.87
CA MET A 1 24.46 -64.59 -7.44
C MET A 1 23.52 -65.77 -7.32
N SER A 2 22.36 -65.58 -6.70
CA SER A 2 21.34 -66.64 -6.61
C SER A 2 20.84 -66.98 -8.03
N GLY A 3 20.70 -68.27 -8.34
CA GLY A 3 20.13 -68.74 -9.62
C GLY A 3 21.07 -68.88 -10.82
N VAL A 4 22.38 -68.67 -10.67
CA VAL A 4 23.37 -68.95 -11.72
C VAL A 4 23.94 -70.35 -11.52
N LEU A 5 23.82 -71.22 -12.52
CA LEU A 5 24.32 -72.58 -12.44
C LEU A 5 25.86 -72.63 -12.47
N PRO A 6 26.52 -73.28 -11.50
CA PRO A 6 27.99 -73.44 -11.53
C PRO A 6 28.46 -74.50 -12.52
N THR A 7 27.58 -75.42 -12.90
CA THR A 7 27.84 -76.53 -13.83
C THR A 7 26.64 -76.72 -14.75
N GLU A 8 26.86 -77.29 -15.93
CA GLU A 8 25.74 -77.62 -16.81
C GLU A 8 24.85 -78.73 -16.22
N ILE A 9 23.58 -78.73 -16.60
CA ILE A 9 22.62 -79.80 -16.33
C ILE A 9 22.33 -80.48 -17.66
N SER A 10 22.83 -81.69 -17.84
CA SER A 10 22.67 -82.49 -19.06
C SER A 10 22.00 -83.83 -18.77
N PHE A 11 21.28 -84.35 -19.75
CA PHE A 11 20.64 -85.67 -19.69
C PHE A 11 21.17 -86.57 -20.80
N ASP A 12 21.37 -87.84 -20.47
CA ASP A 12 21.95 -88.85 -21.35
C ASP A 12 21.04 -90.09 -21.38
N GLY A 13 20.40 -90.31 -22.53
CA GLY A 13 19.56 -91.47 -22.81
C GLY A 13 20.31 -92.64 -23.46
N SER A 14 21.64 -92.58 -23.58
CA SER A 14 22.41 -93.59 -24.33
C SER A 14 22.40 -94.99 -23.73
N GLN A 15 21.86 -95.15 -22.53
CA GLN A 15 21.71 -96.45 -21.87
C GLN A 15 20.38 -97.14 -22.23
N SER A 16 19.52 -96.50 -23.03
CA SER A 16 18.32 -97.12 -23.59
C SER A 16 18.71 -98.27 -24.51
N ARG A 17 18.09 -99.43 -24.30
CA ARG A 17 18.37 -100.66 -25.05
C ARG A 17 17.07 -101.27 -25.52
N ASP A 18 17.11 -101.81 -26.72
CA ASP A 18 16.07 -102.68 -27.24
C ASP A 18 16.46 -104.16 -27.04
N PRO A 19 15.77 -104.92 -26.17
CA PRO A 19 16.21 -106.27 -25.78
C PRO A 19 16.21 -107.31 -26.90
N ASP A 20 15.28 -107.27 -27.85
CA ASP A 20 15.22 -108.25 -28.97
C ASP A 20 16.28 -107.99 -30.04
N ASN A 21 16.79 -106.76 -30.14
CA ASN A 21 17.99 -106.44 -30.90
C ASN A 21 19.30 -106.87 -30.21
N GLN A 22 19.24 -107.29 -28.93
CA GLN A 22 20.37 -107.90 -28.22
C GLN A 22 20.44 -109.43 -28.36
N ASP A 23 19.31 -110.10 -28.64
CA ASP A 23 19.20 -111.58 -28.66
C ASP A 23 18.84 -112.19 -30.03
N SER A 24 18.73 -111.40 -31.10
CA SER A 24 18.50 -111.91 -32.47
C SER A 24 19.75 -112.54 -33.10
N TYR A 25 20.19 -113.67 -32.55
CA TYR A 25 21.10 -114.57 -33.26
C TYR A 25 20.30 -115.32 -34.34
N ASP A 26 20.03 -114.68 -35.48
CA ASP A 26 19.59 -115.38 -36.69
C ASP A 26 20.83 -115.98 -37.40
N PRO A 27 21.02 -117.32 -37.39
CA PRO A 27 22.18 -117.96 -38.01
C PRO A 27 22.18 -117.91 -39.55
N TYR A 28 21.15 -117.37 -40.21
CA TYR A 28 21.02 -117.37 -41.68
C TYR A 28 21.44 -116.06 -42.39
N TYR A 29 21.85 -115.01 -41.67
CA TYR A 29 22.36 -113.78 -42.29
C TYR A 29 23.79 -113.44 -41.80
N PRO A 30 24.83 -113.56 -42.65
CA PRO A 30 26.18 -113.16 -42.29
C PRO A 30 26.28 -111.64 -42.11
N MET A 31 26.65 -111.26 -40.89
CA MET A 31 27.08 -109.96 -40.39
C MET A 31 27.52 -108.94 -41.45
N ASN A 32 26.74 -107.86 -41.62
CA ASN A 32 27.31 -106.54 -41.91
C ASN A 32 26.33 -105.36 -41.69
N TRP A 33 25.44 -105.44 -40.71
CA TRP A 33 24.64 -104.28 -40.29
C TRP A 33 25.04 -103.88 -38.88
N TYR A 34 25.26 -102.58 -38.71
CA TYR A 34 25.71 -101.92 -37.50
C TYR A 34 24.93 -102.39 -36.26
N PRO A 35 25.54 -102.42 -35.05
CA PRO A 35 24.79 -102.48 -33.81
C PRO A 35 24.00 -101.16 -33.65
N GLY A 36 22.93 -101.00 -34.41
CA GLY A 36 21.88 -100.03 -34.11
C GLY A 36 21.15 -100.58 -32.90
N MET A 37 21.11 -99.83 -31.79
CA MET A 37 20.59 -100.28 -30.49
C MET A 37 19.06 -100.49 -30.46
N GLY A 38 18.42 -100.72 -31.60
CA GLY A 38 16.97 -100.80 -31.80
C GLY A 38 16.20 -99.52 -31.51
N ILE A 39 16.77 -98.54 -30.81
CA ILE A 39 16.10 -97.28 -30.53
C ILE A 39 16.19 -96.32 -31.73
N THR A 40 15.02 -95.94 -32.26
CA THR A 40 14.88 -95.01 -33.41
C THR A 40 14.53 -93.59 -33.01
N GLY A 41 14.01 -93.39 -31.80
CA GLY A 41 13.51 -92.08 -31.38
C GLY A 41 13.74 -91.81 -29.89
N TYR A 42 14.13 -90.57 -29.60
CA TYR A 42 14.24 -90.01 -28.26
C TYR A 42 13.33 -88.80 -28.17
N ALA A 43 12.41 -88.79 -27.23
CA ALA A 43 11.53 -87.67 -26.93
C ALA A 43 11.69 -87.27 -25.46
N TRP A 44 12.20 -86.08 -25.23
CA TRP A 44 12.36 -85.53 -23.88
C TRP A 44 11.21 -84.59 -23.54
N GLN A 45 10.74 -84.66 -22.30
CA GLN A 45 9.78 -83.73 -21.73
C GLN A 45 10.30 -83.25 -20.37
N ALA A 46 10.46 -81.93 -20.21
CA ALA A 46 10.79 -81.30 -18.95
C ALA A 46 9.50 -80.80 -18.31
N ILE A 47 9.22 -81.24 -17.09
CA ILE A 47 8.11 -80.77 -16.29
C ILE A 47 8.70 -79.83 -15.23
N PRO A 48 8.54 -78.51 -15.38
CA PRO A 48 9.07 -77.54 -14.43
C PRO A 48 8.34 -77.58 -13.08
N PRO A 49 8.93 -76.97 -12.02
CA PRO A 49 8.31 -76.88 -10.70
C PRO A 49 7.02 -76.04 -10.71
N THR A 50 6.93 -75.04 -11.59
CA THR A 50 5.74 -74.20 -11.75
C THR A 50 5.32 -74.12 -13.22
N PRO A 51 4.01 -74.06 -13.53
CA PRO A 51 3.52 -73.89 -14.90
C PRO A 51 4.00 -72.61 -15.60
N GLN A 52 4.37 -71.58 -14.83
CA GLN A 52 4.86 -70.29 -15.34
C GLN A 52 6.31 -70.34 -15.83
N CYS A 53 7.01 -71.44 -15.58
CA CYS A 53 8.36 -71.63 -16.08
C CYS A 53 8.35 -72.13 -17.53
N ASN A 54 8.79 -71.27 -18.45
CA ASN A 54 9.04 -71.68 -19.83
C ASN A 54 10.37 -72.44 -19.89
N GLY A 55 10.30 -73.76 -19.74
CA GLY A 55 11.46 -74.63 -19.96
C GLY A 55 12.00 -74.50 -21.40
N PRO A 56 13.30 -74.76 -21.61
CA PRO A 56 13.89 -74.72 -22.94
C PRO A 56 13.28 -75.79 -23.85
N THR A 57 13.23 -75.52 -25.16
CA THR A 57 12.80 -76.51 -26.16
C THR A 57 13.78 -77.68 -26.18
N LEU A 58 13.27 -78.88 -26.01
CA LEU A 58 14.09 -80.08 -25.88
C LEU A 58 14.27 -80.75 -27.25
N PRO A 59 15.50 -81.14 -27.63
CA PRO A 59 15.73 -81.81 -28.89
C PRO A 59 15.28 -83.28 -28.85
N ALA A 60 14.99 -83.85 -30.02
CA ALA A 60 14.79 -85.29 -30.20
C ALA A 60 16.14 -86.01 -30.38
N SER A 61 17.03 -85.89 -29.39
CA SER A 61 18.37 -86.47 -29.43
C SER A 61 18.64 -87.37 -28.23
N GLU A 62 19.59 -88.28 -28.39
CA GLU A 62 20.04 -89.20 -27.34
C GLU A 62 20.56 -88.47 -26.10
N LYS A 63 21.30 -87.36 -26.30
CA LYS A 63 21.83 -86.50 -25.24
C LYS A 63 21.46 -85.05 -25.49
N PHE A 64 21.25 -84.28 -24.42
CA PHE A 64 21.08 -82.83 -24.52
C PHE A 64 21.45 -82.11 -23.21
N VAL A 65 21.72 -80.81 -23.32
CA VAL A 65 21.95 -79.91 -22.18
C VAL A 65 20.66 -79.15 -21.89
N LEU A 66 20.08 -79.34 -20.71
CA LEU A 66 18.90 -78.59 -20.26
C LEU A 66 19.27 -77.13 -19.95
N TYR A 67 20.33 -76.93 -19.18
CA TYR A 67 20.87 -75.59 -18.92
C TYR A 67 22.40 -75.64 -18.92
N PRO A 68 23.08 -74.79 -19.71
CA PRO A 68 24.54 -74.73 -19.70
C PRO A 68 25.07 -74.12 -18.39
N ALA A 69 26.33 -74.38 -18.07
CA ALA A 69 27.02 -73.69 -16.98
C ALA A 69 26.95 -72.16 -17.19
N GLY A 70 26.69 -71.41 -16.12
CA GLY A 70 26.49 -69.96 -16.16
C GLY A 70 25.06 -69.51 -16.54
N ALA A 71 24.15 -70.43 -16.89
CA ALA A 71 22.76 -70.08 -17.13
C ALA A 71 22.12 -69.48 -15.86
N THR A 72 21.40 -68.36 -16.03
CA THR A 72 20.59 -67.76 -14.96
C THR A 72 19.16 -68.28 -15.07
N ILE A 73 18.72 -69.02 -14.05
CA ILE A 73 17.38 -69.61 -14.01
C ILE A 73 16.49 -68.68 -13.16
N PRO A 74 15.34 -68.20 -13.67
CA PRO A 74 14.42 -67.39 -12.89
C PRO A 74 13.97 -68.11 -11.60
N PRO A 75 13.73 -67.41 -10.48
CA PRO A 75 13.28 -68.04 -9.23
C PRO A 75 12.04 -68.94 -9.36
N SER A 76 11.10 -68.57 -10.22
CA SER A 76 9.90 -69.40 -10.51
C SER A 76 10.21 -70.71 -11.23
N CYS A 77 11.35 -70.77 -11.93
CA CYS A 77 11.87 -71.96 -12.61
C CYS A 77 12.81 -72.79 -11.75
N GLN A 78 13.15 -72.33 -10.55
CA GLN A 78 13.95 -73.10 -9.59
C GLN A 78 12.99 -73.94 -8.73
N GLY A 79 13.48 -75.09 -8.25
CA GLY A 79 12.68 -76.07 -7.52
C GLY A 79 12.80 -77.49 -8.09
N ARG A 80 11.82 -78.34 -7.81
CA ARG A 80 11.79 -79.75 -8.22
C ARG A 80 11.35 -79.89 -9.68
N TRP A 81 12.27 -80.31 -10.53
CA TRP A 81 12.04 -80.64 -11.93
C TRP A 81 11.86 -82.15 -12.11
N ARG A 82 11.07 -82.52 -13.11
CA ARG A 82 10.96 -83.92 -13.56
C ARG A 82 11.28 -83.98 -15.04
N MET A 83 12.32 -84.74 -15.38
CA MET A 83 12.64 -85.08 -16.77
C MET A 83 12.03 -86.43 -17.11
N ARG A 84 11.30 -86.46 -18.21
CA ARG A 84 10.76 -87.68 -18.78
C ARG A 84 11.46 -87.95 -20.11
N LEU A 85 12.01 -89.15 -20.25
CA LEU A 85 12.51 -89.69 -21.51
C LEU A 85 11.49 -90.72 -22.01
N THR A 86 11.01 -90.54 -23.23
CA THR A 86 10.29 -91.57 -23.98
C THR A 86 11.18 -92.01 -25.14
N VAL A 87 11.44 -93.32 -25.23
CA VAL A 87 12.17 -93.91 -26.36
C VAL A 87 11.24 -94.79 -27.18
N SER A 88 11.47 -94.82 -28.50
CA SER A 88 10.77 -95.68 -29.46
C SER A 88 11.74 -96.62 -30.17
N ASP A 89 11.36 -97.87 -30.38
CA ASP A 89 12.17 -98.88 -31.07
C ASP A 89 12.04 -98.86 -32.61
N ASP A 90 12.73 -99.76 -33.32
CA ASP A 90 12.72 -99.94 -34.78
C ASP A 90 11.74 -101.01 -35.26
N ASP A 91 10.94 -101.57 -34.34
CA ASP A 91 9.96 -102.59 -34.65
C ASP A 91 8.89 -102.12 -35.64
N ARG A 92 8.39 -103.07 -36.44
CA ARG A 92 7.28 -102.82 -37.39
C ARG A 92 6.02 -102.30 -36.69
N VAL A 93 5.81 -102.71 -35.42
CA VAL A 93 4.86 -102.07 -34.51
C VAL A 93 5.69 -101.40 -33.43
N THR A 94 5.98 -100.11 -33.62
CA THR A 94 6.80 -99.32 -32.71
C THR A 94 6.32 -99.47 -31.27
N LYS A 95 7.17 -100.01 -30.39
CA LYS A 95 6.96 -99.97 -28.95
C LYS A 95 7.62 -98.71 -28.39
N THR A 96 7.05 -98.23 -27.30
CA THR A 96 7.59 -97.06 -26.59
C THR A 96 7.75 -97.39 -25.11
N SER A 97 8.88 -96.99 -24.53
CA SER A 97 9.11 -97.04 -23.09
C SER A 97 9.36 -95.63 -22.56
N THR A 98 8.94 -95.37 -21.32
CA THR A 98 9.09 -94.06 -20.69
C THR A 98 9.72 -94.20 -19.32
N GLN A 99 10.76 -93.41 -19.06
CA GLN A 99 11.42 -93.30 -17.76
C GLN A 99 11.41 -91.85 -17.29
N GLU A 100 11.16 -91.64 -15.99
CA GLU A 100 11.17 -90.30 -15.37
C GLU A 100 12.32 -90.20 -14.35
N TYR A 101 12.97 -89.05 -14.31
CA TYR A 101 14.02 -88.69 -13.35
C TYR A 101 13.68 -87.36 -12.69
N THR A 102 13.77 -87.31 -11.36
CA THR A 102 13.47 -86.09 -10.59
C THR A 102 14.75 -85.50 -10.04
N PHE A 103 14.93 -84.19 -10.20
CA PHE A 103 16.06 -83.44 -9.65
C PHE A 103 15.57 -82.08 -9.14
N ALA A 104 16.38 -81.39 -8.34
CA ALA A 104 16.04 -80.08 -7.82
C ALA A 104 17.10 -79.05 -8.18
N ILE A 105 16.65 -77.86 -8.57
CA ILE A 105 17.48 -76.69 -8.78
C ILE A 105 17.26 -75.77 -7.58
N GLY A 106 18.16 -75.84 -6.61
CA GLY A 106 18.17 -74.95 -5.45
C GLY A 106 18.81 -73.59 -5.77
N ASN A 107 18.52 -72.61 -4.94
CA ASN A 107 19.10 -71.27 -5.00
C ASN A 107 19.77 -70.84 -3.69
N CYS A 108 19.77 -71.75 -2.71
CA CYS A 108 20.48 -71.68 -1.47
C CYS A 108 21.43 -72.86 -1.28
N SER A 109 22.47 -72.67 -0.46
CA SER A 109 23.32 -73.77 0.01
C SER A 109 22.63 -74.65 1.07
N GLY A 110 21.49 -74.21 1.59
CA GLY A 110 20.63 -74.92 2.55
C GLY A 110 19.16 -74.65 2.25
N LYS A 111 18.26 -74.91 3.20
CA LYS A 111 16.80 -74.70 2.99
C LYS A 111 16.38 -73.22 2.96
N LEU A 112 17.24 -72.32 3.43
CA LEU A 112 17.02 -70.87 3.40
C LEU A 112 18.37 -70.15 3.30
N CYS A 113 18.34 -68.90 2.85
CA CYS A 113 19.47 -68.00 2.85
C CYS A 113 19.07 -66.68 3.48
N LEU A 114 19.98 -66.11 4.25
CA LEU A 114 19.88 -64.71 4.66
C LEU A 114 20.48 -63.86 3.54
N ASP A 115 19.77 -62.85 3.04
CA ASP A 115 20.25 -61.96 1.98
C ASP A 115 20.93 -60.73 2.53
N SER A 116 20.31 -60.12 3.55
CA SER A 116 20.78 -58.91 4.22
C SER A 116 20.24 -58.87 5.65
N PRO A 117 20.99 -58.34 6.63
CA PRO A 117 22.36 -57.85 6.50
C PRO A 117 23.41 -58.97 6.58
N ARG A 118 24.59 -58.75 6.01
CA ARG A 118 25.68 -59.74 5.94
C ARG A 118 26.85 -59.35 6.83
N GLN A 119 27.71 -60.29 7.24
CA GLN A 119 28.92 -59.99 7.99
C GLN A 119 29.83 -58.99 7.25
N LEU A 120 29.90 -59.08 5.91
CA LEU A 120 30.69 -58.18 5.07
C LEU A 120 29.99 -56.84 4.77
N ALA A 121 28.69 -56.74 5.07
CA ALA A 121 27.88 -55.54 4.90
C ALA A 121 26.85 -55.45 6.05
N PRO A 122 27.33 -55.20 7.28
CA PRO A 122 26.48 -55.22 8.46
C PRO A 122 25.51 -54.03 8.43
N ALA A 123 24.28 -54.24 8.89
CA ALA A 123 23.37 -53.13 9.12
C ALA A 123 23.81 -52.36 10.38
N ILE A 124 23.71 -51.03 10.33
CA ILE A 124 24.01 -50.18 11.48
C ILE A 124 22.70 -49.75 12.12
N LEU A 125 22.59 -49.97 13.42
CA LEU A 125 21.47 -49.57 14.25
C LEU A 125 21.93 -48.40 15.14
N SER A 126 21.20 -47.28 15.13
CA SER A 126 21.38 -46.25 16.18
C SER A 126 20.61 -46.66 17.44
N THR A 127 21.22 -46.43 18.59
CA THR A 127 20.66 -46.72 19.91
C THR A 127 19.66 -45.68 20.40
N GLU A 128 19.76 -44.44 19.91
CA GLU A 128 18.82 -43.36 20.27
C GLU A 128 17.74 -43.10 19.20
N GLY A 129 17.99 -43.46 17.94
CA GLY A 129 16.99 -43.32 16.87
C GLY A 129 15.83 -44.31 17.03
N THR A 130 14.62 -43.94 16.57
CA THR A 130 13.46 -44.86 16.53
C THR A 130 13.57 -45.92 15.42
N GLY A 131 14.56 -45.80 14.54
CA GLY A 131 14.80 -46.70 13.42
C GLY A 131 15.17 -48.13 13.85
N GLY A 132 14.68 -49.09 13.08
CA GLY A 132 15.09 -50.50 13.10
C GLY A 132 15.90 -50.88 11.87
N THR A 133 16.07 -52.17 11.66
CA THR A 133 16.74 -52.73 10.48
C THR A 133 15.89 -53.78 9.79
N PHE A 134 15.97 -53.81 8.46
CA PHE A 134 15.35 -54.86 7.64
C PHE A 134 16.29 -56.05 7.50
N ILE A 135 15.72 -57.23 7.67
CA ILE A 135 16.40 -58.51 7.54
C ILE A 135 15.74 -59.24 6.37
N GLY A 136 16.42 -59.21 5.22
CA GLY A 136 15.99 -59.91 4.02
C GLY A 136 16.50 -61.35 4.03
N TYR A 137 15.64 -62.29 3.70
CA TYR A 137 16.00 -63.71 3.54
C TYR A 137 15.14 -64.32 2.44
N HIS A 138 15.57 -65.41 1.84
CA HIS A 138 14.71 -66.20 0.98
C HIS A 138 14.79 -67.68 1.34
N ILE A 139 13.73 -68.40 0.97
CA ILE A 139 13.62 -69.84 1.15
C ILE A 139 14.12 -70.50 -0.14
N ASP A 140 14.81 -71.64 -0.01
CA ASP A 140 15.28 -72.39 -1.17
C ASP A 140 14.10 -72.79 -2.06
N SER A 141 14.20 -72.54 -3.35
CA SER A 141 13.09 -72.81 -4.28
C SER A 141 12.65 -74.28 -4.29
N ALA A 142 13.52 -75.25 -3.98
CA ALA A 142 13.14 -76.66 -3.86
C ALA A 142 12.35 -76.98 -2.58
N MET A 143 12.49 -76.16 -1.54
CA MET A 143 11.74 -76.30 -0.30
C MET A 143 10.23 -76.12 -0.52
N TYR A 144 9.84 -75.24 -1.44
CA TYR A 144 8.43 -74.98 -1.78
C TYR A 144 7.71 -76.21 -2.36
N ASP A 145 8.45 -77.21 -2.82
CA ASP A 145 7.94 -78.46 -3.37
C ASP A 145 8.01 -79.62 -2.36
N GLU A 146 8.50 -79.37 -1.14
CA GLU A 146 8.44 -80.34 -0.05
C GLU A 146 7.04 -80.40 0.58
N THR A 147 6.62 -81.59 0.99
CA THR A 147 5.34 -81.79 1.69
C THR A 147 5.22 -80.94 2.96
N SER A 148 6.35 -80.73 3.65
CA SER A 148 6.45 -79.86 4.83
C SER A 148 6.03 -78.42 4.53
N PHE A 149 6.33 -77.89 3.35
CA PHE A 149 5.88 -76.57 2.92
C PHE A 149 4.37 -76.50 2.68
N GLY A 150 3.80 -77.54 2.07
CA GLY A 150 2.35 -77.65 1.84
C GLY A 150 1.51 -77.67 3.12
N LEU A 151 2.11 -78.06 4.25
CA LEU A 151 1.47 -78.05 5.57
C LEU A 151 1.61 -76.70 6.31
N GLY A 152 2.33 -75.73 5.74
CA GLY A 152 2.61 -74.44 6.33
C GLY A 152 4.02 -74.36 6.92
N VAL A 153 4.81 -73.40 6.43
CA VAL A 153 6.17 -73.12 6.91
C VAL A 153 6.23 -71.71 7.45
N TYR A 154 6.73 -71.56 8.66
CA TYR A 154 6.90 -70.28 9.35
C TYR A 154 8.37 -69.92 9.41
N THR A 155 8.67 -68.63 9.55
CA THR A 155 10.05 -68.18 9.75
C THR A 155 10.21 -67.62 11.15
N LYS A 156 11.20 -68.11 11.89
CA LYS A 156 11.59 -67.58 13.19
C LYS A 156 12.85 -66.75 13.05
N LEU A 157 12.76 -65.47 13.38
CA LEU A 157 13.88 -64.56 13.53
C LEU A 157 14.35 -64.57 14.98
N GLU A 158 15.65 -64.79 15.17
CA GLU A 158 16.32 -64.71 16.46
C GLU A 158 17.53 -63.78 16.34
N ILE A 159 17.64 -62.81 17.25
CA ILE A 159 18.79 -61.91 17.34
C ILE A 159 19.60 -62.26 18.58
N PHE A 160 20.90 -62.42 18.41
CA PHE A 160 21.83 -62.70 19.49
C PHE A 160 22.80 -61.54 19.63
N ILE A 161 23.18 -61.20 20.85
CA ILE A 161 24.31 -60.30 21.10
C ILE A 161 25.61 -61.12 21.04
N GLU A 162 26.70 -60.52 20.57
CA GLU A 162 27.98 -61.23 20.37
C GLU A 162 28.47 -62.00 21.59
N ASP A 163 28.30 -61.41 22.78
CA ASP A 163 28.75 -61.99 24.04
C ASP A 163 27.82 -63.12 24.55
N ASN A 164 26.69 -63.39 23.88
CA ASN A 164 25.71 -64.41 24.27
C ASN A 164 24.99 -65.02 23.04
N THR A 165 25.62 -66.03 22.44
CA THR A 165 25.08 -66.76 21.28
C THR A 165 24.09 -67.87 21.64
N LEU A 166 23.86 -68.12 22.94
CA LEU A 166 22.98 -69.20 23.40
C LEU A 166 21.54 -68.72 23.62
N ASN A 167 21.37 -67.48 24.09
CA ASN A 167 20.06 -66.92 24.40
C ASN A 167 19.78 -65.73 23.47
N PRO A 168 18.76 -65.81 22.60
CA PRO A 168 18.41 -64.68 21.77
C PRO A 168 17.86 -63.55 22.63
N ILE A 169 18.34 -62.34 22.39
CA ILE A 169 17.82 -61.13 23.04
C ILE A 169 16.47 -60.70 22.46
N TYR A 170 16.13 -61.19 21.26
CA TYR A 170 14.87 -60.97 20.57
C TYR A 170 14.50 -62.21 19.75
N SER A 171 13.23 -62.60 19.78
CA SER A 171 12.70 -63.70 18.97
C SER A 171 11.30 -63.36 18.45
N ALA A 172 11.09 -63.49 17.15
CA ALA A 172 9.78 -63.33 16.51
C ALA A 172 9.52 -64.42 15.48
N VAL A 173 8.26 -64.81 15.33
CA VAL A 173 7.81 -65.75 14.29
C VAL A 173 6.94 -64.97 13.31
N SER A 174 7.28 -65.03 12.02
CA SER A 174 6.49 -64.43 10.94
C SER A 174 5.24 -65.25 10.65
N GLY A 175 4.32 -64.68 9.86
CA GLY A 175 3.26 -65.48 9.23
C GLY A 175 3.82 -66.58 8.31
N PRO A 176 2.97 -67.52 7.86
CA PRO A 176 3.39 -68.61 6.99
C PRO A 176 3.90 -68.07 5.65
N ALA A 177 5.00 -68.63 5.16
CA ALA A 177 5.56 -68.30 3.85
C ALA A 177 4.58 -68.73 2.74
N THR A 178 4.40 -67.87 1.75
CA THR A 178 3.48 -68.11 0.64
C THR A 178 4.23 -68.61 -0.60
N GLN A 179 3.57 -69.41 -1.44
CA GLN A 179 4.12 -69.85 -2.74
C GLN A 179 4.51 -68.67 -3.65
N THR A 180 3.90 -67.49 -3.48
CA THR A 180 4.26 -66.28 -4.23
C THR A 180 5.66 -65.75 -3.91
N SER A 181 6.24 -66.15 -2.77
CA SER A 181 7.58 -65.75 -2.36
C SER A 181 8.68 -66.69 -2.88
N ARG A 182 8.36 -67.65 -3.76
CA ARG A 182 9.30 -68.68 -4.25
C ARG A 182 10.58 -68.07 -4.80
N GLY A 183 11.68 -68.31 -4.08
CA GLY A 183 13.01 -67.81 -4.39
C GLY A 183 13.14 -66.28 -4.43
N GLN A 184 12.14 -65.55 -3.90
CA GLN A 184 12.17 -64.09 -3.77
C GLN A 184 12.60 -63.70 -2.35
N PRO A 185 13.31 -62.57 -2.17
CA PRO A 185 13.60 -62.03 -0.85
C PRO A 185 12.32 -61.67 -0.08
N ILE A 186 12.24 -62.11 1.16
CA ILE A 186 11.18 -61.88 2.13
C ILE A 186 11.77 -60.96 3.23
N PRO A 187 11.18 -59.78 3.47
CA PRO A 187 11.67 -58.86 4.49
C PRO A 187 11.08 -59.18 5.88
N LEU A 188 11.94 -59.18 6.90
CA LEU A 188 11.57 -59.06 8.31
C LEU A 188 12.06 -57.71 8.84
N TYR A 189 11.40 -57.19 9.87
CA TYR A 189 11.80 -55.92 10.50
C TYR A 189 12.07 -56.15 11.98
N TRP A 190 13.23 -55.66 12.44
CA TRP A 190 13.56 -55.60 13.85
C TRP A 190 13.84 -54.16 14.25
N ASN A 191 13.04 -53.62 15.17
CA ASN A 191 13.12 -52.23 15.65
C ASN A 191 14.29 -51.96 16.61
N GLY A 192 15.23 -52.90 16.78
CA GLY A 192 16.40 -52.70 17.62
C GLY A 192 16.15 -52.79 19.12
N VAL A 193 15.05 -53.42 19.54
CA VAL A 193 14.74 -53.65 20.97
C VAL A 193 14.79 -55.14 21.32
N THR A 194 15.11 -55.43 22.57
CA THR A 194 15.05 -56.78 23.14
C THR A 194 13.60 -57.26 23.28
N GLN A 195 13.41 -58.52 23.65
CA GLN A 195 12.09 -59.10 23.92
C GLN A 195 11.31 -58.33 24.99
N SER A 196 11.99 -57.68 25.94
CA SER A 196 11.38 -56.84 26.99
C SER A 196 11.09 -55.40 26.54
N GLY A 197 11.32 -55.06 25.27
CA GLY A 197 11.12 -53.71 24.74
C GLY A 197 12.25 -52.72 25.05
N THR A 198 13.35 -53.17 25.65
CA THR A 198 14.51 -52.33 25.96
C THR A 198 15.39 -52.15 24.73
N ARG A 199 15.87 -50.94 24.42
CA ARG A 199 16.85 -50.72 23.33
C ARG A 199 18.12 -51.53 23.58
N VAL A 200 18.70 -52.06 22.51
CA VAL A 200 19.95 -52.81 22.62
C VAL A 200 21.13 -51.91 23.01
N PRO A 201 22.12 -52.42 23.76
CA PRO A 201 23.28 -51.65 24.20
C PRO A 201 24.16 -51.18 23.03
N GLU A 202 24.85 -50.06 23.24
CA GLU A 202 25.75 -49.39 22.29
C GLU A 202 27.06 -50.14 22.05
N GLY A 203 27.61 -50.01 20.83
CA GLY A 203 28.93 -50.53 20.48
C GLY A 203 28.98 -52.06 20.42
N LYS A 204 27.85 -52.72 20.23
CA LYS A 204 27.73 -54.18 20.23
C LYS A 204 27.45 -54.71 18.83
N TYR A 205 27.92 -55.92 18.57
CA TYR A 205 27.56 -56.68 17.38
C TYR A 205 26.46 -57.67 17.69
N PHE A 206 25.61 -57.91 16.71
CA PHE A 206 24.51 -58.85 16.81
C PHE A 206 24.57 -59.87 15.67
N HIS A 207 24.29 -61.12 16.01
CA HIS A 207 24.11 -62.20 15.06
C HIS A 207 22.63 -62.31 14.70
N VAL A 208 22.34 -62.52 13.42
CA VAL A 208 20.99 -62.75 12.93
C VAL A 208 20.85 -64.22 12.59
N LYS A 209 19.93 -64.91 13.25
CA LYS A 209 19.60 -66.30 12.96
C LYS A 209 18.17 -66.37 12.46
N ILE A 210 18.00 -67.05 11.33
CA ILE A 210 16.70 -67.30 10.74
C ILE A 210 16.50 -68.82 10.68
N SER A 211 15.39 -69.29 11.22
CA SER A 211 15.02 -70.70 11.19
C SER A 211 13.70 -70.88 10.44
N LEU A 212 13.62 -71.86 9.56
CA LEU A 212 12.34 -72.33 9.01
C LEU A 212 11.75 -73.37 9.94
N LEU A 213 10.47 -73.18 10.26
CA LEU A 213 9.71 -74.06 11.13
C LEU A 213 8.58 -74.71 10.32
N ASP A 214 8.29 -75.98 10.56
CA ASP A 214 7.05 -76.59 10.09
C ASP A 214 5.85 -76.14 10.97
N ALA A 215 4.65 -76.62 10.62
CA ALA A 215 3.42 -76.35 11.37
C ALA A 215 3.45 -76.85 12.83
N ASN A 216 4.38 -77.76 13.18
CA ASN A 216 4.58 -78.28 14.54
C ASN A 216 5.76 -77.60 15.25
N ALA A 217 6.29 -76.50 14.70
CA ALA A 217 7.46 -75.77 15.18
C ALA A 217 8.79 -76.56 15.16
N ASN A 218 8.88 -77.66 14.41
CA ASN A 218 10.15 -78.35 14.19
C ASN A 218 11.03 -77.54 13.23
N VAL A 219 12.32 -77.45 13.53
CA VAL A 219 13.28 -76.73 12.67
C VAL A 219 13.58 -77.55 11.41
N LEU A 220 13.20 -77.00 10.26
CA LEU A 220 13.46 -77.58 8.94
C LEU A 220 14.83 -77.17 8.40
N GLY A 221 15.25 -75.94 8.70
CA GLY A 221 16.54 -75.39 8.30
C GLY A 221 16.87 -74.13 9.09
N THR A 222 18.15 -73.79 9.16
CA THR A 222 18.62 -72.61 9.89
C THR A 222 19.77 -71.98 9.12
N GLN A 223 19.76 -70.65 9.06
CA GLN A 223 20.90 -69.85 8.63
C GLN A 223 21.24 -68.87 9.75
N ILE A 224 22.53 -68.74 10.06
CA ILE A 224 23.03 -67.70 10.97
C ILE A 224 24.06 -66.85 10.23
N GLU A 225 23.98 -65.55 10.44
CA GLU A 225 24.96 -64.59 9.96
C GLU A 225 25.58 -63.89 11.17
N TYR A 226 26.90 -64.03 11.32
CA TYR A 226 27.60 -63.49 12.47
C TYR A 226 27.91 -62.00 12.27
N ARG A 227 27.76 -61.17 13.33
CA ARG A 227 28.02 -59.73 13.28
C ARG A 227 27.27 -59.02 12.14
N ALA A 228 26.08 -59.50 11.83
CA ALA A 228 25.25 -58.99 10.76
C ALA A 228 24.67 -57.60 11.07
N ILE A 229 24.57 -57.24 12.35
CA ILE A 229 24.12 -55.91 12.77
C ILE A 229 25.15 -55.35 13.77
N THR A 230 25.41 -54.05 13.73
CA THR A 230 26.21 -53.34 14.73
C THR A 230 25.41 -52.17 15.30
N SER A 231 25.49 -51.93 16.61
CA SER A 231 24.93 -50.73 17.23
C SER A 231 25.99 -49.65 17.36
N GLU A 232 25.73 -48.46 16.80
CA GLU A 232 26.59 -47.28 16.96
C GLU A 232 25.91 -46.25 17.89
N PRO A 233 26.66 -45.58 18.78
CA PRO A 233 26.14 -44.54 19.67
C PRO A 233 25.93 -43.21 18.95
N MET A 234 25.45 -43.26 17.70
CA MET A 234 25.35 -42.08 16.85
C MET A 234 24.08 -41.29 17.19
N ARG A 235 24.28 -40.04 17.63
CA ARG A 235 23.19 -39.11 17.98
C ARG A 235 23.48 -37.69 17.53
N ALA A 236 22.41 -36.94 17.25
CA ALA A 236 22.49 -35.51 16.97
C ALA A 236 22.16 -34.69 18.22
N VAL A 237 23.01 -33.70 18.52
CA VAL A 237 22.73 -32.64 19.48
C VAL A 237 22.37 -31.39 18.67
N PHE A 238 21.14 -30.92 18.80
CA PHE A 238 20.67 -29.70 18.15
C PHE A 238 21.11 -28.47 18.97
N ASN A 239 21.65 -27.44 18.31
CA ASN A 239 22.16 -26.26 19.02
C ASN A 239 21.01 -25.27 19.30
N GLU A 240 20.45 -25.34 20.51
CA GLU A 240 19.41 -24.42 20.98
C GLU A 240 19.97 -23.02 21.32
N PRO A 241 19.17 -21.94 21.26
CA PRO A 241 17.73 -21.88 20.93
C PRO A 241 17.41 -21.67 19.43
N SER A 242 18.43 -21.41 18.60
CA SER A 242 18.23 -20.98 17.20
C SER A 242 17.62 -22.06 16.30
N THR A 243 17.66 -23.33 16.70
CA THR A 243 17.11 -24.43 15.90
C THR A 243 15.64 -24.71 16.14
N LYS A 244 15.08 -24.27 17.27
CA LYS A 244 13.67 -24.46 17.60
C LYS A 244 12.75 -23.55 16.79
N TYR A 245 13.22 -22.36 16.41
CA TYR A 245 12.42 -21.35 15.70
C TYR A 245 13.06 -20.97 14.36
N VAL A 246 12.39 -21.29 13.25
CA VAL A 246 12.86 -21.00 11.90
C VAL A 246 11.91 -20.04 11.20
N HIS A 247 12.45 -18.96 10.63
CA HIS A 247 11.65 -17.99 9.89
C HIS A 247 11.20 -18.57 8.53
N SER A 248 9.94 -18.36 8.15
CA SER A 248 9.35 -18.95 6.95
C SER A 248 9.67 -18.19 5.65
N ILE A 249 10.15 -16.95 5.77
CA ILE A 249 10.58 -16.10 4.65
C ILE A 249 12.11 -16.01 4.72
N GLY A 250 12.79 -16.87 3.95
CA GLY A 250 14.24 -16.99 3.92
C GLY A 250 14.70 -18.43 4.18
N SER A 251 15.96 -18.73 3.83
CA SER A 251 16.58 -20.01 4.17
C SER A 251 16.95 -20.00 5.65
N GLY A 252 16.08 -20.56 6.51
CA GLY A 252 16.47 -20.87 7.88
C GLY A 252 17.40 -22.08 7.94
N SER A 253 18.16 -22.25 9.02
CA SER A 253 19.05 -23.40 9.17
C SER A 253 18.88 -24.06 10.53
N ILE A 254 18.82 -25.39 10.55
CA ILE A 254 18.86 -26.19 11.78
C ILE A 254 20.31 -26.64 11.99
N SER A 255 21.01 -26.05 12.95
CA SER A 255 22.37 -26.44 13.33
C SER A 255 22.41 -27.64 14.27
N PHE A 256 23.28 -28.60 13.99
CA PHE A 256 23.42 -29.81 14.79
C PHE A 256 24.88 -30.26 14.86
N THR A 257 25.20 -30.98 15.93
CA THR A 257 26.47 -31.68 16.09
C THR A 257 26.20 -33.17 16.20
N VAL A 258 26.83 -34.00 15.37
CA VAL A 258 26.71 -35.46 15.46
C VAL A 258 27.87 -35.99 16.30
N THR A 259 27.53 -36.78 17.32
CA THR A 259 28.50 -37.43 18.22
C THR A 259 28.41 -38.95 18.10
N GLY A 260 29.47 -39.66 18.50
CA GLY A 260 29.49 -41.14 18.51
C GLY A 260 29.67 -41.80 17.14
N VAL A 261 30.09 -41.03 16.13
CA VAL A 261 30.38 -41.52 14.77
C VAL A 261 31.63 -42.40 14.79
N GLN A 262 31.47 -43.71 14.55
CA GLN A 262 32.62 -44.62 14.47
C GLN A 262 33.19 -44.74 13.05
N ASN A 263 32.34 -44.61 12.02
CA ASN A 263 32.74 -44.62 10.62
C ASN A 263 32.21 -43.39 9.89
N PRO A 264 32.88 -42.92 8.81
CA PRO A 264 32.44 -41.77 8.04
C PRO A 264 30.97 -41.85 7.62
N VAL A 265 30.31 -40.71 7.67
CA VAL A 265 28.97 -40.50 7.12
C VAL A 265 29.15 -39.93 5.71
N ASP A 266 28.29 -40.29 4.75
CA ASP A 266 28.37 -39.78 3.37
C ASP A 266 27.60 -38.46 3.23
N SER A 267 26.43 -38.39 3.86
CA SER A 267 25.57 -37.21 3.89
C SER A 267 24.58 -37.27 5.05
N TYR A 268 23.88 -36.17 5.30
CA TYR A 268 22.72 -36.14 6.19
C TYR A 268 21.45 -35.95 5.38
N ARG A 269 20.36 -36.55 5.86
CA ARG A 269 19.00 -36.33 5.35
C ARG A 269 18.11 -35.87 6.49
N GLY A 270 17.46 -34.73 6.32
CA GLY A 270 16.44 -34.23 7.25
C GLY A 270 15.05 -34.47 6.68
N ILE A 271 14.10 -34.91 7.50
CA ILE A 271 12.69 -35.03 7.14
C ILE A 271 11.90 -34.15 8.08
N LEU A 272 11.15 -33.20 7.53
CA LEU A 272 10.22 -32.38 8.29
C LEU A 272 8.84 -33.04 8.27
N ARG A 273 8.26 -33.22 9.45
CA ARG A 273 6.92 -33.78 9.62
C ARG A 273 5.97 -32.80 10.27
N ASP A 274 4.72 -32.79 9.81
CA ASP A 274 3.64 -32.03 10.43
C ASP A 274 3.22 -32.63 11.79
N SER A 275 2.26 -31.99 12.46
CA SER A 275 1.70 -32.45 13.74
C SER A 275 0.95 -33.79 13.65
N ALA A 276 0.57 -34.23 12.45
CA ALA A 276 -0.02 -35.55 12.20
C ALA A 276 1.04 -36.63 11.89
N GLY A 277 2.34 -36.25 11.83
CA GLY A 277 3.46 -37.15 11.54
C GLY A 277 3.71 -37.38 10.05
N ASN A 278 3.01 -36.69 9.15
CA ASN A 278 3.22 -36.81 7.71
C ASN A 278 4.48 -36.04 7.30
N ALA A 279 5.32 -36.63 6.45
CA ALA A 279 6.47 -35.94 5.91
C ALA A 279 6.02 -34.84 4.91
N VAL A 280 6.35 -33.59 5.21
CA VAL A 280 5.99 -32.41 4.38
C VAL A 280 7.17 -31.88 3.57
N ALA A 281 8.41 -32.17 3.99
CA ALA A 281 9.62 -31.81 3.26
C ALA A 281 10.78 -32.76 3.58
N THR A 282 11.74 -32.87 2.66
CA THR A 282 12.98 -33.62 2.84
C THR A 282 14.15 -32.79 2.35
N PHE A 283 15.23 -32.79 3.13
CA PHE A 283 16.42 -31.99 2.91
C PHE A 283 17.65 -32.90 2.93
N THR A 284 18.71 -32.49 2.22
CA THR A 284 20.00 -33.21 2.23
C THR A 284 21.13 -32.23 2.50
N ALA A 285 22.16 -32.70 3.19
CA ALA A 285 23.36 -31.92 3.48
C ALA A 285 24.61 -32.82 3.37
N PRO A 286 25.78 -32.29 2.98
CA PRO A 286 27.02 -33.08 2.94
C PRO A 286 27.43 -33.53 4.35
N ALA A 287 28.29 -34.56 4.43
CA ALA A 287 28.78 -35.09 5.71
C ALA A 287 29.50 -34.06 6.61
N SER A 288 30.06 -33.00 6.01
CA SER A 288 30.72 -31.91 6.72
C SER A 288 29.76 -30.84 7.25
N ALA A 289 28.45 -30.95 6.97
CA ALA A 289 27.48 -29.95 7.37
C ALA A 289 27.28 -29.96 8.89
N ILE A 290 27.39 -28.78 9.48
CA ILE A 290 27.02 -28.51 10.88
C ILE A 290 25.63 -27.86 11.00
N ALA A 291 24.97 -27.64 9.86
CA ALA A 291 23.60 -27.14 9.79
C ALA A 291 22.92 -27.59 8.50
N MET A 292 21.59 -27.70 8.54
CA MET A 292 20.76 -28.03 7.39
C MET A 292 19.86 -26.85 7.02
N SER A 293 19.95 -26.39 5.77
CA SER A 293 19.07 -25.35 5.24
C SER A 293 17.65 -25.89 5.07
N ILE A 294 16.68 -25.19 5.63
CA ILE A 294 15.25 -25.51 5.57
C ILE A 294 14.60 -24.50 4.63
N ASN A 295 14.25 -24.98 3.43
CA ASN A 295 13.52 -24.22 2.43
C ASN A 295 12.04 -24.62 2.47
N TYR A 296 11.33 -24.21 3.53
CA TYR A 296 9.92 -24.50 3.73
C TYR A 296 9.22 -23.29 4.33
N SER A 297 8.14 -22.83 3.70
CA SER A 297 7.56 -21.51 3.95
C SER A 297 6.23 -21.51 4.70
N THR A 298 5.63 -22.68 4.94
CA THR A 298 4.34 -22.78 5.63
C THR A 298 4.58 -22.69 7.15
N PRO A 299 4.02 -21.67 7.84
CA PRO A 299 4.17 -21.55 9.29
C PRO A 299 3.39 -22.65 10.03
N GLY A 300 3.92 -23.12 11.14
CA GLY A 300 3.30 -24.20 11.92
C GLY A 300 4.27 -24.88 12.89
N PHE A 301 3.75 -25.91 13.55
CA PHE A 301 4.51 -26.80 14.44
C PHE A 301 4.88 -28.07 13.70
N TYR A 302 6.15 -28.42 13.77
CA TYR A 302 6.73 -29.53 13.04
C TYR A 302 7.65 -30.34 13.95
N SER A 303 7.99 -31.54 13.49
CA SER A 303 9.12 -32.30 14.01
C SER A 303 10.13 -32.53 12.89
N PHE A 304 11.41 -32.30 13.19
CA PHE A 304 12.51 -32.49 12.26
C PHE A 304 13.28 -33.76 12.64
N GLU A 305 13.21 -34.77 11.78
CA GLU A 305 13.95 -36.03 11.93
C GLU A 305 15.24 -35.97 11.13
N LEU A 306 16.37 -36.16 11.81
CA LEU A 306 17.68 -36.17 11.16
C LEU A 306 18.19 -37.60 10.99
N PHE A 307 18.74 -37.89 9.81
CA PHE A 307 19.32 -39.18 9.47
C PHE A 307 20.75 -39.00 8.96
N ALA A 308 21.68 -39.85 9.40
CA ALA A 308 22.97 -40.05 8.73
C ALA A 308 22.82 -41.07 7.61
N ILE A 309 23.36 -40.77 6.44
CA ILE A 309 23.36 -41.65 5.28
C ILE A 309 24.74 -42.27 5.12
N ARG A 310 24.79 -43.61 5.05
CA ARG A 310 26.01 -44.38 4.77
C ARG A 310 25.67 -45.46 3.74
N GLY A 311 26.16 -45.28 2.51
CA GLY A 311 25.75 -46.04 1.33
C GLY A 311 24.24 -45.93 1.10
N THR A 312 23.55 -47.07 1.14
CA THR A 312 22.08 -47.15 1.01
C THR A 312 21.35 -47.13 2.36
N SER A 313 22.08 -47.09 3.47
CA SER A 313 21.50 -47.13 4.83
C SER A 313 21.24 -45.71 5.36
N ALA A 314 20.08 -45.53 5.98
CA ALA A 314 19.71 -44.31 6.69
C ALA A 314 19.57 -44.59 8.19
N ILE A 315 20.42 -43.96 8.99
CA ILE A 315 20.52 -44.14 10.43
C ILE A 315 19.84 -42.93 11.09
N SER A 316 18.73 -43.14 11.81
CA SER A 316 18.05 -42.06 12.55
C SER A 316 18.94 -41.55 13.68
N LEU A 317 19.15 -40.23 13.75
CA LEU A 317 19.99 -39.55 14.74
C LEU A 317 19.21 -38.88 15.87
N GLY A 318 17.90 -38.72 15.68
CA GLY A 318 17.01 -38.06 16.63
C GLY A 318 15.92 -37.24 15.94
N THR A 319 14.97 -36.78 16.75
CA THR A 319 13.87 -35.91 16.35
C THR A 319 13.93 -34.62 17.16
N HIS A 320 13.76 -33.47 16.49
CA HIS A 320 13.78 -32.15 17.10
C HIS A 320 12.43 -31.44 16.91
N PRO A 321 11.79 -30.92 17.96
CA PRO A 321 10.62 -30.06 17.79
C PRO A 321 11.04 -28.76 17.09
N LEU A 322 10.27 -28.36 16.08
CA LEU A 322 10.55 -27.18 15.27
C LEU A 322 9.28 -26.34 15.14
N THR A 323 9.38 -25.04 15.29
CA THR A 323 8.32 -24.09 14.91
C THR A 323 8.82 -23.26 13.75
N ILE A 324 8.13 -23.37 12.61
CA ILE A 324 8.34 -22.47 11.48
C ILE A 324 7.39 -21.31 11.68
N TYR A 325 7.92 -20.11 11.84
CA TYR A 325 7.13 -18.91 12.13
C TYR A 325 7.26 -17.88 11.02
N LYS A 326 6.28 -17.00 10.91
CA LYS A 326 6.25 -15.88 9.98
C LYS A 326 5.98 -14.62 10.76
N LEU A 327 6.91 -13.68 10.73
CA LEU A 327 6.78 -12.37 11.35
C LEU A 327 6.87 -11.32 10.24
N LEU A 328 5.82 -10.55 10.06
CA LEU A 328 5.74 -9.52 9.02
C LEU A 328 5.24 -8.20 9.60
N LEU A 329 5.87 -7.13 9.13
CA LEU A 329 5.42 -5.76 9.32
C LEU A 329 5.41 -5.10 7.93
N TRP A 330 4.29 -4.50 7.53
CA TRP A 330 4.22 -3.73 6.28
C TRP A 330 3.37 -2.47 6.46
N SER A 331 3.72 -1.43 5.73
CA SER A 331 2.86 -0.26 5.53
C SER A 331 2.00 -0.50 4.28
N GLY A 332 0.77 0.01 4.21
CA GLY A 332 -0.17 -0.22 3.10
C GLY A 332 0.33 0.14 1.68
N VAL A 333 1.53 0.69 1.55
CA VAL A 333 2.23 0.96 0.29
C VAL A 333 2.93 -0.33 -0.17
N ASN A 334 2.48 -0.90 -1.30
CA ASN A 334 2.93 -2.21 -1.80
C ASN A 334 4.45 -2.27 -2.06
N SER A 335 5.26 -2.76 -1.12
CA SER A 335 6.35 -3.73 -1.38
C SER A 335 7.12 -4.08 -0.11
N VAL A 336 7.50 -5.35 0.00
CA VAL A 336 8.28 -5.96 1.10
C VAL A 336 9.73 -5.45 1.15
N ASN A 337 10.09 -4.46 0.34
CA ASN A 337 11.42 -3.86 0.23
C ASN A 337 11.34 -2.32 0.09
N ALA A 338 10.37 -1.65 0.72
CA ALA A 338 10.44 -0.20 0.88
C ALA A 338 11.66 0.10 1.76
N LEU A 339 12.81 0.33 1.11
CA LEU A 339 14.11 0.47 1.77
C LEU A 339 14.15 1.63 2.76
N ASP A 340 13.16 2.52 2.73
CA ASP A 340 13.13 3.69 3.58
C ASP A 340 11.76 4.38 3.49
N LEU A 341 10.84 4.08 4.41
CA LEU A 341 9.55 4.77 4.48
C LEU A 341 9.77 6.21 4.99
N GLU A 342 8.98 7.14 4.47
CA GLU A 342 8.93 8.51 4.95
C GLU A 342 7.49 8.93 5.26
N MET A 343 7.33 9.75 6.28
CA MET A 343 6.05 10.31 6.73
C MET A 343 6.18 11.82 6.88
N LEU A 344 5.13 12.57 6.52
CA LEU A 344 5.05 13.98 6.89
C LEU A 344 4.62 14.10 8.35
N VAL A 345 5.20 15.08 9.03
CA VAL A 345 4.67 15.54 10.31
C VAL A 345 3.34 16.24 10.03
N ASN A 346 2.31 15.90 10.80
CA ASN A 346 0.95 16.38 10.58
C ASN A 346 0.76 17.82 11.09
N SER A 347 1.53 18.75 10.50
CA SER A 347 1.65 20.14 10.91
C SER A 347 0.78 21.11 10.09
N ASP A 348 0.08 20.62 9.07
CA ASP A 348 -0.97 21.32 8.34
C ASP A 348 -2.29 21.43 9.11
N ASP A 349 -3.24 22.13 8.49
CA ASP A 349 -4.60 22.40 8.95
C ASP A 349 -5.53 22.20 7.74
N ASP A 350 -5.75 20.93 7.37
CA ASP A 350 -6.47 20.56 6.14
C ASP A 350 -7.97 20.92 6.19
N ASN A 351 -8.54 20.95 7.40
CA ASN A 351 -9.93 21.26 7.69
C ASN A 351 -10.17 22.75 8.03
N LEU A 352 -9.10 23.54 8.03
CA LEU A 352 -9.09 25.01 8.10
C LEU A 352 -9.64 25.59 9.42
N ASN A 353 -9.53 24.87 10.54
CA ASN A 353 -10.04 25.33 11.83
C ASN A 353 -9.03 26.20 12.61
N GLY A 354 -7.82 26.38 12.10
CA GLY A 354 -6.75 27.19 12.68
C GLY A 354 -5.88 26.45 13.70
N LEU A 355 -6.07 25.14 13.89
CA LEU A 355 -5.22 24.28 14.68
C LEU A 355 -4.48 23.32 13.74
N PRO A 356 -3.20 23.03 13.99
CA PRO A 356 -2.53 21.96 13.27
C PRO A 356 -3.19 20.61 13.59
N ASP A 357 -3.31 19.74 12.60
CA ASP A 357 -3.99 18.44 12.71
C ASP A 357 -3.39 17.56 13.83
N MET A 358 -2.08 17.65 14.08
CA MET A 358 -1.42 17.01 15.22
C MET A 358 -1.91 17.48 16.62
N GLN A 359 -2.53 18.65 16.72
CA GLN A 359 -3.04 19.27 17.96
C GLN A 359 -4.55 19.08 18.15
N GLU A 360 -5.24 18.55 17.16
CA GLU A 360 -6.70 18.45 17.20
C GLU A 360 -7.21 17.38 18.16
N ALA A 361 -8.34 17.69 18.80
CA ALA A 361 -9.07 16.75 19.65
C ALA A 361 -10.11 15.97 18.82
N PHE A 362 -10.19 14.66 19.07
CA PHE A 362 -10.97 13.71 18.28
C PHE A 362 -12.48 14.03 18.15
N GLY A 363 -13.08 13.66 17.01
CA GLY A 363 -14.54 13.50 16.85
C GLY A 363 -15.28 14.57 16.05
N VAL A 364 -14.59 15.57 15.51
CA VAL A 364 -15.19 16.62 14.67
C VAL A 364 -14.83 16.35 13.20
N ASP A 365 -15.64 15.54 12.51
CA ASP A 365 -15.65 15.41 11.03
C ASP A 365 -14.30 15.16 10.29
N THR A 366 -13.27 14.66 11.00
CA THR A 366 -11.89 14.53 10.49
C THR A 366 -11.70 13.45 9.41
N LEU A 367 -12.64 12.50 9.27
CA LEU A 367 -12.58 11.49 8.19
C LEU A 367 -13.20 11.98 6.88
N THR A 368 -13.96 13.07 6.90
CA THR A 368 -14.59 13.60 5.68
C THR A 368 -13.61 14.46 4.87
N TYR A 369 -12.59 15.03 5.53
CA TYR A 369 -11.55 15.88 4.89
C TYR A 369 -10.18 15.22 4.71
N GLY A 370 -9.90 14.13 5.43
CA GLY A 370 -8.99 13.10 4.94
C GLY A 370 -7.52 13.27 5.30
N ASP A 371 -7.21 13.54 6.57
CA ASP A 371 -5.95 13.27 7.29
C ASP A 371 -4.98 12.34 6.53
N ASP A 372 -4.23 12.93 5.59
CA ASP A 372 -3.44 12.26 4.56
C ASP A 372 -2.04 11.86 5.05
N GLU A 373 -1.70 12.30 6.27
CA GLU A 373 -0.42 12.16 6.96
C GLU A 373 -0.41 10.90 7.86
N VAL A 374 -1.57 10.29 8.09
CA VAL A 374 -1.68 9.01 8.80
C VAL A 374 -1.28 7.85 7.88
N ARG A 375 -0.48 6.92 8.42
CA ARG A 375 -0.05 5.71 7.73
C ARG A 375 -0.50 4.45 8.45
N VAL A 376 -1.06 3.51 7.69
CA VAL A 376 -1.46 2.20 8.22
C VAL A 376 -0.28 1.24 8.21
N PHE A 377 0.09 0.74 9.38
CA PHE A 377 1.01 -0.35 9.60
C PHE A 377 0.25 -1.60 9.99
N ARG A 378 0.61 -2.73 9.38
CA ARG A 378 0.01 -4.02 9.66
C ARG A 378 1.05 -4.96 10.22
N ALA A 379 0.80 -5.45 11.43
CA ALA A 379 1.61 -6.44 12.11
C ALA A 379 0.98 -7.82 11.97
N TYR A 380 1.77 -8.80 11.55
CA TYR A 380 1.31 -10.15 11.30
C TYR A 380 2.27 -11.18 11.89
N PHE A 381 1.70 -12.18 12.55
CA PHE A 381 2.43 -13.26 13.18
C PHE A 381 1.71 -14.59 13.00
N GLN A 382 2.47 -15.63 12.64
CA GLN A 382 2.04 -17.02 12.59
C GLN A 382 3.17 -17.97 13.02
N PRO A 383 2.85 -19.18 13.53
CA PRO A 383 1.51 -19.66 13.87
C PRO A 383 0.93 -18.94 15.10
N ARG A 384 -0.40 -18.76 15.15
CA ARG A 384 -1.07 -17.99 16.22
C ARG A 384 -1.08 -18.74 17.57
N GLU A 385 -0.87 -20.05 17.52
CA GLU A 385 -0.82 -20.92 18.68
C GLU A 385 0.56 -20.93 19.34
N LEU A 386 1.56 -20.20 18.79
CA LEU A 386 2.84 -20.04 19.47
C LEU A 386 2.68 -19.03 20.60
N ALA A 387 2.76 -19.50 21.84
CA ALA A 387 2.60 -18.65 23.02
C ALA A 387 3.77 -17.66 23.18
N GLY A 388 3.45 -16.41 23.48
CA GLY A 388 4.44 -15.35 23.66
C GLY A 388 3.84 -13.95 23.65
N THR A 389 4.68 -12.94 23.46
CA THR A 389 4.29 -11.53 23.38
C THR A 389 4.82 -10.94 22.08
N LEU A 390 3.90 -10.45 21.25
CA LEU A 390 4.22 -9.64 20.07
C LEU A 390 4.27 -8.17 20.51
N THR A 391 5.37 -7.48 20.24
CA THR A 391 5.57 -6.09 20.62
C THR A 391 5.88 -5.26 19.39
N LEU A 392 5.10 -4.21 19.14
CA LEU A 392 5.44 -3.17 18.18
C LEU A 392 6.08 -1.99 18.92
N GLU A 393 7.26 -1.58 18.48
CA GLU A 393 8.03 -0.49 19.07
C GLU A 393 8.75 0.32 17.99
N HIS A 394 9.35 1.46 18.36
CA HIS A 394 10.09 2.29 17.42
C HIS A 394 11.33 2.92 18.04
N THR A 395 12.28 3.34 17.21
CA THR A 395 13.55 3.95 17.63
C THR A 395 13.67 5.44 17.32
N LEU A 396 12.60 6.09 16.84
CA LEU A 396 12.60 7.50 16.41
C LEU A 396 12.74 8.53 17.55
N GLY A 397 12.82 8.09 18.81
CA GLY A 397 12.86 8.95 19.99
C GLY A 397 11.46 9.30 20.53
N VAL A 398 11.42 9.78 21.77
CA VAL A 398 10.18 10.04 22.50
C VAL A 398 9.35 11.12 21.80
N GLY A 399 8.05 10.87 21.61
CA GLY A 399 7.11 11.80 21.01
C GLY A 399 7.27 12.00 19.50
N ALA A 400 8.09 11.20 18.82
CA ALA A 400 8.23 11.29 17.35
C ALA A 400 7.02 10.74 16.60
N LEU A 401 6.36 9.73 17.18
CA LEU A 401 5.19 9.08 16.60
C LEU A 401 4.08 8.98 17.63
N LYS A 402 2.84 9.13 17.16
CA LYS A 402 1.64 8.69 17.86
C LYS A 402 1.01 7.52 17.09
N ALA A 403 0.25 6.69 17.80
CA ALA A 403 -0.32 5.46 17.26
C ALA A 403 -1.78 5.28 17.69
N TRP A 404 -2.60 4.68 16.83
CA TRP A 404 -3.99 4.32 17.13
C TRP A 404 -4.35 2.95 16.55
N THR A 405 -5.42 2.34 17.07
CA THR A 405 -5.96 1.08 16.50
C THR A 405 -7.13 1.30 15.53
N THR A 406 -7.57 2.55 15.35
CA THR A 406 -8.65 2.91 14.43
C THR A 406 -8.25 4.11 13.59
N PRO A 407 -8.77 4.24 12.35
CA PRO A 407 -8.50 5.40 11.50
C PRO A 407 -9.07 6.69 12.09
N THR A 408 -10.10 6.60 12.93
CA THR A 408 -10.74 7.74 13.62
C THR A 408 -9.90 8.33 14.76
N LYS A 409 -8.69 7.81 15.01
CA LYS A 409 -7.82 8.19 16.13
C LYS A 409 -8.49 8.14 17.53
N ALA A 410 -9.54 7.32 17.71
CA ALA A 410 -10.42 7.38 18.89
C ALA A 410 -9.73 7.24 20.26
N ALA A 411 -8.65 6.47 20.34
CA ALA A 411 -7.82 6.34 21.53
C ALA A 411 -6.36 6.13 21.14
N GLU A 412 -5.50 7.04 21.59
CA GLU A 412 -4.05 6.92 21.39
C GLU A 412 -3.52 5.67 22.11
N VAL A 413 -2.65 4.96 21.41
CA VAL A 413 -1.95 3.77 21.88
C VAL A 413 -0.52 4.16 22.19
N THR A 414 -0.10 3.95 23.44
CA THR A 414 1.30 4.12 23.82
C THR A 414 2.17 3.02 23.18
N LEU A 415 3.26 3.42 22.54
CA LEU A 415 4.32 2.52 22.09
C LEU A 415 5.41 2.43 23.18
N PRO A 416 5.97 1.23 23.47
CA PRO A 416 5.73 -0.04 22.79
C PRO A 416 4.34 -0.65 23.09
N LYS A 417 3.68 -1.17 22.05
CA LYS A 417 2.39 -1.86 22.16
C LYS A 417 2.61 -3.36 22.15
N ALA A 418 2.19 -4.04 23.22
CA ALA A 418 2.26 -5.49 23.35
C ALA A 418 0.89 -6.17 23.14
N TRP A 419 0.92 -7.32 22.46
CA TRP A 419 -0.19 -8.27 22.33
C TRP A 419 0.26 -9.64 22.86
N ILE A 420 -0.52 -10.21 23.77
CA ILE A 420 -0.22 -11.49 24.41
C ILE A 420 -0.89 -12.61 23.61
N PHE A 421 -0.11 -13.63 23.25
CA PHE A 421 -0.56 -14.85 22.58
C PHE A 421 -0.60 -15.98 23.62
N PRO A 422 -1.79 -16.47 24.00
CA PRO A 422 -1.94 -17.46 25.07
C PRO A 422 -1.50 -18.87 24.67
N GLY A 423 -1.29 -19.13 23.37
CA GLY A 423 -0.93 -20.45 22.84
C GLY A 423 -2.12 -21.33 22.43
N THR A 424 -3.34 -20.82 22.53
CA THR A 424 -4.58 -21.47 22.08
C THR A 424 -5.21 -20.67 20.94
N ALA A 425 -5.53 -21.33 19.82
CA ALA A 425 -6.15 -20.66 18.66
C ALA A 425 -7.50 -20.01 18.99
N ALA A 426 -8.24 -20.57 19.95
CA ALA A 426 -9.59 -20.13 20.32
C ALA A 426 -9.64 -18.80 21.11
N ASP A 427 -8.57 -18.46 21.82
CA ASP A 427 -8.49 -17.26 22.67
C ASP A 427 -7.62 -16.16 22.04
N SER A 428 -7.03 -16.42 20.88
CA SER A 428 -6.34 -15.41 20.09
C SER A 428 -7.41 -14.47 19.51
N PRO A 429 -7.26 -13.13 19.61
CA PRO A 429 -8.21 -12.19 19.02
C PRO A 429 -8.51 -12.59 17.58
N ILE A 430 -9.78 -12.58 17.16
CA ILE A 430 -10.16 -12.84 15.77
C ILE A 430 -9.58 -11.71 14.92
N LEU A 431 -8.32 -11.91 14.52
CA LEU A 431 -7.65 -11.08 13.55
C LEU A 431 -8.27 -11.45 12.21
N SER A 432 -8.72 -10.42 11.49
CA SER A 432 -8.89 -10.52 10.05
C SER A 432 -7.63 -11.14 9.44
N ASP A 433 -7.75 -11.72 8.24
CA ASP A 433 -6.60 -12.28 7.52
C ASP A 433 -5.43 -11.28 7.32
N TYR A 434 -5.67 -10.00 7.63
CA TYR A 434 -4.77 -8.86 7.47
C TYR A 434 -3.94 -8.47 8.72
N GLY A 435 -4.12 -9.11 9.89
CA GLY A 435 -3.29 -8.86 11.09
C GLY A 435 -3.77 -7.69 11.97
N TYR A 436 -2.89 -7.17 12.84
CA TYR A 436 -3.18 -5.99 13.68
C TYR A 436 -2.87 -4.73 12.88
N GLU A 437 -3.88 -3.88 12.70
CA GLU A 437 -3.69 -2.56 12.09
C GLU A 437 -3.38 -1.51 13.16
N LEU A 438 -2.35 -0.72 12.90
CA LEU A 438 -2.09 0.51 13.62
C LEU A 438 -1.99 1.66 12.63
N TYR A 439 -2.54 2.77 13.03
CA TYR A 439 -2.50 4.04 12.33
C TYR A 439 -1.42 4.85 13.03
N LEU A 440 -0.35 5.20 12.33
CA LEU A 440 0.76 5.99 12.86
C LEU A 440 0.72 7.39 12.26
N GLU A 441 1.06 8.38 13.07
CA GLU A 441 1.23 9.78 12.69
C GLU A 441 2.56 10.30 13.21
N ALA A 442 3.25 11.12 12.42
CA ALA A 442 4.47 11.77 12.82
C ALA A 442 4.21 13.12 13.49
N HIS A 443 4.93 13.40 14.59
CA HIS A 443 4.75 14.60 15.43
C HIS A 443 5.95 15.54 15.42
N LYS A 444 7.09 15.06 14.93
CA LYS A 444 8.34 15.83 14.75
C LYS A 444 9.27 15.11 13.80
N GLU A 445 10.28 15.81 13.30
CA GLU A 445 11.37 15.24 12.51
C GLU A 445 12.20 14.24 13.32
N ALA A 446 12.45 13.07 12.73
CA ALA A 446 13.15 11.97 13.35
C ALA A 446 13.54 10.90 12.32
N LYS A 447 14.53 10.07 12.66
CA LYS A 447 14.95 8.90 11.88
C LYS A 447 15.05 7.70 12.79
N GLY A 448 14.58 6.56 12.32
CA GLY A 448 14.68 5.32 13.07
C GLY A 448 14.04 4.17 12.32
N GLU A 449 13.45 3.25 13.08
CA GLU A 449 12.82 2.04 12.59
C GLU A 449 11.57 1.80 13.42
N VAL A 450 10.46 1.47 12.76
CA VAL A 450 9.31 0.84 13.41
C VAL A 450 9.56 -0.66 13.32
N ARG A 451 9.60 -1.36 14.45
CA ARG A 451 9.97 -2.77 14.51
C ARG A 451 8.98 -3.59 15.31
N LEU A 452 8.78 -4.80 14.82
CA LEU A 452 7.94 -5.82 15.40
C LEU A 452 8.87 -6.91 15.97
N VAL A 453 8.70 -7.22 17.26
CA VAL A 453 9.48 -8.21 17.99
C VAL A 453 8.52 -9.21 18.60
N PHE A 454 8.77 -10.50 18.42
CA PHE A 454 8.05 -11.55 19.12
C PHE A 454 8.97 -12.20 20.14
N THR A 455 8.56 -12.21 21.41
CA THR A 455 9.26 -12.93 22.48
C THR A 455 8.40 -14.10 22.93
N THR A 456 8.91 -15.31 22.78
CA THR A 456 8.22 -16.55 23.16
C THR A 456 8.09 -16.67 24.68
N MET A 457 7.20 -17.54 25.17
CA MET A 457 7.01 -17.76 26.62
C MET A 457 8.25 -18.29 27.35
N ASP A 458 9.17 -18.95 26.65
CA ASP A 458 10.48 -19.37 27.17
C ASP A 458 11.56 -18.27 27.08
N GLY A 459 11.18 -17.04 26.74
CA GLY A 459 12.03 -15.85 26.80
C GLY A 459 12.95 -15.66 25.59
N ILE A 460 12.68 -16.35 24.47
CA ILE A 460 13.47 -16.24 23.24
C ILE A 460 12.86 -15.14 22.36
N SER A 461 13.63 -14.09 22.07
CA SER A 461 13.25 -13.07 21.10
C SER A 461 13.59 -13.53 19.68
N LEU A 462 12.56 -13.65 18.85
CA LEU A 462 12.72 -14.00 17.44
C LEU A 462 13.29 -12.81 16.66
N PRO A 463 14.01 -13.05 15.54
CA PRO A 463 14.42 -12.02 14.60
C PRO A 463 13.31 -10.99 14.33
N LYS A 464 13.65 -9.71 14.50
CA LYS A 464 12.72 -8.60 14.32
C LYS A 464 12.33 -8.41 12.85
N ALA A 465 11.10 -7.98 12.61
CA ALA A 465 10.68 -7.41 11.33
C ALA A 465 10.60 -5.89 11.49
N GLY A 466 11.31 -5.12 10.67
CA GLY A 466 11.37 -3.67 10.84
C GLY A 466 11.28 -2.92 9.52
N ILE A 467 10.74 -1.71 9.60
CA ILE A 467 10.61 -0.76 8.51
C ILE A 467 11.42 0.48 8.91
N PRO A 468 12.55 0.77 8.22
CA PRO A 468 13.22 2.05 8.37
C PRO A 468 12.24 3.18 8.07
N LEU A 469 12.17 4.15 8.97
CA LEU A 469 11.23 5.25 8.91
C LEU A 469 11.96 6.57 9.17
N SER A 470 11.68 7.56 8.34
CA SER A 470 12.05 8.95 8.59
C SER A 470 10.80 9.81 8.57
N THR A 471 10.81 10.88 9.35
CA THR A 471 9.74 11.87 9.35
C THR A 471 10.28 13.20 8.84
N VAL A 472 9.48 13.90 8.04
CA VAL A 472 9.82 15.19 7.42
C VAL A 472 8.78 16.20 7.84
N VAL A 473 9.23 17.36 8.33
CA VAL A 473 8.36 18.50 8.61
C VAL A 473 8.30 19.36 7.35
N LEU A 474 7.09 19.73 6.94
CA LEU A 474 6.86 20.78 5.96
C LEU A 474 6.16 21.95 6.67
N ASP A 475 6.70 23.14 6.47
CA ASP A 475 6.15 24.37 7.03
C ASP A 475 6.12 25.47 5.96
N ALA A 476 5.16 26.39 6.08
CA ALA A 476 5.37 27.75 5.60
C ALA A 476 5.88 28.59 6.76
N VAL A 477 6.90 29.40 6.51
CA VAL A 477 7.51 30.25 7.53
C VAL A 477 7.53 31.71 7.09
N GLY A 478 7.32 32.59 8.04
CA GLY A 478 7.50 34.03 7.87
C GLY A 478 8.85 34.45 8.43
N ASP A 479 9.54 35.31 7.70
CA ASP A 479 10.78 35.97 8.10
C ASP A 479 10.43 37.22 8.93
N THR A 480 10.32 37.03 10.24
CA THR A 480 9.69 38.04 11.13
C THR A 480 10.64 39.14 11.59
N ASP A 481 11.94 38.91 11.56
CA ASP A 481 12.98 39.89 11.86
C ASP A 481 13.56 40.56 10.60
N ASN A 482 13.15 40.09 9.41
CA ASN A 482 13.45 40.67 8.11
C ASN A 482 14.95 40.66 7.80
N ASP A 483 15.66 39.61 8.20
CA ASP A 483 17.08 39.42 7.88
C ASP A 483 17.31 38.60 6.59
N HIS A 484 16.22 38.06 6.02
CA HIS A 484 16.17 37.25 4.80
C HIS A 484 16.86 35.89 4.92
N VAL A 485 17.08 35.42 6.15
CA VAL A 485 17.60 34.10 6.48
C VAL A 485 16.49 33.34 7.18
N ILE A 486 16.20 32.14 6.69
CA ILE A 486 15.21 31.28 7.35
C ILE A 486 15.92 30.32 8.29
N GLU A 487 15.61 30.47 9.57
CA GLU A 487 16.16 29.72 10.68
C GLU A 487 15.05 28.90 11.39
N ASP A 488 15.39 28.21 12.48
CA ASP A 488 14.43 27.41 13.24
C ASP A 488 13.52 28.28 14.11
N GLU A 489 14.01 29.45 14.50
CA GLU A 489 13.35 30.46 15.32
C GLU A 489 12.23 31.20 14.58
N ASP A 490 12.24 31.18 13.24
CA ASP A 490 11.23 31.83 12.43
C ASP A 490 9.83 31.25 12.64
N ALA A 491 8.85 32.15 12.58
CA ALA A 491 7.47 31.82 12.86
C ALA A 491 6.88 30.93 11.77
N VAL A 492 6.46 29.72 12.16
CA VAL A 492 5.63 28.86 11.32
C VAL A 492 4.26 29.51 11.13
N LEU A 493 3.93 29.78 9.87
CA LEU A 493 2.66 30.35 9.46
C LEU A 493 1.59 29.26 9.47
N ARG A 494 0.45 29.55 10.11
CA ARG A 494 -0.76 28.71 10.07
C ARG A 494 -1.73 29.10 8.98
N THR A 495 -1.51 30.26 8.38
CA THR A 495 -2.26 30.74 7.24
C THR A 495 -1.40 31.69 6.42
N LEU A 496 -1.67 31.73 5.12
CA LEU A 496 -1.03 32.66 4.20
C LEU A 496 -1.92 33.86 3.96
N ARG A 497 -1.32 35.00 3.63
CA ARG A 497 -2.07 36.19 3.23
C ARG A 497 -1.64 36.63 1.83
N PRO A 498 -2.57 37.12 1.00
CA PRO A 498 -2.19 37.88 -0.18
C PRO A 498 -1.28 39.06 0.19
N GLY A 499 -0.34 39.36 -0.70
CA GLY A 499 0.62 40.46 -0.60
C GLY A 499 -0.07 41.80 -0.45
N ARG A 500 0.46 42.66 0.42
CA ARG A 500 -0.05 44.02 0.61
C ARG A 500 0.53 45.02 -0.39
N TRP A 501 1.67 44.64 -0.97
CA TRP A 501 2.49 45.44 -1.87
C TRP A 501 3.03 46.72 -1.25
N ASP A 502 3.12 46.76 0.08
CA ASP A 502 3.45 47.97 0.85
C ASP A 502 4.89 48.44 0.65
N ASN A 503 5.79 47.49 0.39
CA ASN A 503 7.23 47.72 0.23
C ASN A 503 7.75 47.29 -1.14
N ALA A 504 6.87 46.89 -2.06
CA ALA A 504 7.24 46.45 -3.39
C ALA A 504 7.78 47.59 -4.28
N TYR A 505 7.57 48.85 -3.91
CA TYR A 505 7.90 50.01 -4.74
C TYR A 505 8.83 51.02 -4.05
N ASP A 506 9.77 51.60 -4.79
CA ASP A 506 10.61 52.70 -4.33
C ASP A 506 9.84 54.04 -4.28
N GLY A 507 10.48 55.11 -3.77
CA GLY A 507 9.86 56.44 -3.72
C GLY A 507 9.62 57.08 -5.09
N ALA A 508 10.17 56.49 -6.16
CA ALA A 508 9.96 56.84 -7.56
C ALA A 508 9.02 55.87 -8.27
N PHE A 509 8.32 55.01 -7.50
CA PHE A 509 7.25 54.14 -7.99
C PHE A 509 7.70 53.01 -8.92
N ASN A 510 8.99 52.69 -8.91
CA ASN A 510 9.52 51.51 -9.58
C ASN A 510 9.42 50.31 -8.65
N VAL A 511 9.04 49.18 -9.24
CA VAL A 511 9.17 47.84 -8.63
C VAL A 511 10.61 47.69 -8.11
N ARG A 512 10.78 47.37 -6.83
CA ARG A 512 12.09 47.23 -6.17
C ARG A 512 12.84 45.94 -6.56
N ASN A 513 12.82 45.58 -7.84
CA ASN A 513 13.50 44.39 -8.37
C ASN A 513 15.04 44.43 -8.19
N ASN A 514 15.62 45.61 -7.93
CA ASN A 514 17.08 45.81 -7.82
C ASN A 514 17.58 46.16 -6.40
N MET A 515 16.70 46.32 -5.41
CA MET A 515 17.09 46.73 -4.05
C MET A 515 17.77 45.59 -3.29
N ASP A 516 17.37 44.37 -3.59
CA ASP A 516 18.15 43.18 -3.37
C ASP A 516 18.11 42.42 -4.69
N PRO A 517 19.25 42.30 -5.42
CA PRO A 517 19.29 41.65 -6.73
C PRO A 517 18.87 40.19 -6.67
N ASP A 518 18.59 39.63 -5.51
CA ASP A 518 18.06 38.29 -5.35
C ASP A 518 16.55 38.27 -4.94
N HIS A 519 15.90 39.37 -4.54
CA HIS A 519 14.79 39.27 -3.56
C HIS A 519 13.66 40.33 -3.65
N PHE A 520 13.03 40.53 -4.81
CA PHE A 520 11.93 41.51 -5.01
C PHE A 520 10.76 41.42 -4.02
N VAL A 521 10.28 40.19 -3.75
CA VAL A 521 9.14 39.90 -2.88
C VAL A 521 9.50 40.08 -1.39
N ASP A 522 10.79 40.18 -1.09
CA ASP A 522 11.33 39.96 0.25
C ASP A 522 11.19 41.16 1.18
N LEU A 523 10.53 42.23 0.74
CA LEU A 523 10.20 43.35 1.62
C LEU A 523 8.72 43.38 2.02
N ASP A 524 7.86 42.59 1.37
CA ASP A 524 6.46 42.53 1.78
C ASP A 524 6.32 41.69 3.07
N PRO A 525 5.56 42.17 4.08
CA PRO A 525 5.37 41.42 5.32
C PRO A 525 4.47 40.18 5.17
N SER A 526 3.75 40.03 4.05
CA SER A 526 2.96 38.83 3.73
C SER A 526 3.75 37.78 2.96
N ARG A 527 5.03 38.00 2.66
CA ARG A 527 5.89 36.97 2.06
C ARG A 527 5.99 35.75 2.97
N PHE A 528 6.27 34.61 2.37
CA PHE A 528 6.53 33.38 3.10
C PHE A 528 7.56 32.53 2.38
N TYR A 529 8.07 31.54 3.07
CA TYR A 529 9.00 30.56 2.52
C TYR A 529 8.44 29.17 2.80
N LEU A 530 8.67 28.23 1.90
CA LEU A 530 8.46 26.83 2.18
C LEU A 530 9.74 26.26 2.78
N ARG A 531 9.60 25.61 3.93
CA ARG A 531 10.69 24.97 4.65
C ARG A 531 10.39 23.49 4.78
N ALA A 532 11.37 22.66 4.47
CA ALA A 532 11.34 21.23 4.71
C ALA A 532 12.50 20.82 5.61
N LYS A 533 12.21 20.10 6.68
CA LYS A 533 13.22 19.63 7.64
C LYS A 533 13.12 18.14 7.83
N GLY A 534 14.24 17.44 7.73
CA GLY A 534 14.22 16.01 7.97
C GLY A 534 15.59 15.36 7.79
N PRO A 535 15.92 14.34 8.60
CA PRO A 535 17.25 13.71 8.63
C PRO A 535 17.60 12.86 7.38
N LYS A 536 16.73 12.85 6.36
CA LYS A 536 17.00 12.26 5.03
C LYS A 536 17.24 13.31 3.95
N LEU A 537 16.99 14.58 4.25
CA LEU A 537 17.15 15.66 3.27
C LEU A 537 18.64 15.99 3.05
N ASP A 538 19.50 15.74 4.03
CA ASP A 538 20.97 15.82 3.93
C ASP A 538 21.55 14.49 3.44
N VAL A 539 21.68 14.36 2.12
CA VAL A 539 22.19 13.16 1.42
C VAL A 539 23.72 13.24 1.24
N ASP A 540 24.25 14.42 0.90
CA ASP A 540 25.69 14.69 0.80
C ASP A 540 26.09 15.80 1.80
N PRO A 541 26.60 15.44 3.00
CA PRO A 541 27.03 16.39 4.03
C PRO A 541 28.07 17.42 3.59
N SER A 542 28.71 17.22 2.42
CA SER A 542 29.73 18.11 1.89
C SER A 542 29.17 19.20 0.95
N LYS A 543 27.90 19.13 0.56
CA LYS A 543 27.28 20.05 -0.40
C LYS A 543 25.83 20.32 -0.03
N ALA A 544 25.34 21.52 -0.37
CA ALA A 544 23.92 21.80 -0.27
C ALA A 544 23.12 20.92 -1.23
N ASP A 545 22.24 20.08 -0.70
CA ASP A 545 21.30 19.28 -1.49
C ASP A 545 20.13 20.13 -2.01
N ILE A 546 19.37 19.57 -2.97
CA ILE A 546 18.20 20.25 -3.56
C ILE A 546 17.00 19.33 -3.52
N LEU A 547 15.94 19.79 -2.87
CA LEU A 547 14.63 19.13 -2.86
C LEU A 547 13.69 19.77 -3.90
N GLN A 548 12.79 18.96 -4.47
CA GLN A 548 11.78 19.43 -5.43
C GLN A 548 10.36 19.19 -4.91
N PHE A 549 9.53 20.23 -4.93
CA PHE A 549 8.11 20.16 -4.62
C PHE A 549 7.24 20.52 -5.82
N PHE A 550 6.01 20.01 -5.82
CA PHE A 550 4.98 20.50 -6.71
C PHE A 550 4.01 21.38 -5.92
N LEU A 551 3.85 22.63 -6.34
CA LEU A 551 2.98 23.59 -5.69
C LEU A 551 1.68 23.75 -6.49
N THR A 552 0.54 23.82 -5.81
CA THR A 552 -0.75 24.16 -6.42
C THR A 552 -1.56 25.03 -5.48
N ILE A 553 -2.39 25.92 -6.02
CA ILE A 553 -3.37 26.69 -5.25
C ILE A 553 -4.76 26.26 -5.72
N SER A 554 -5.67 25.99 -4.78
CA SER A 554 -7.03 25.61 -5.13
C SER A 554 -7.77 26.74 -5.85
N HIS A 555 -8.75 26.37 -6.68
CA HIS A 555 -9.56 27.30 -7.50
C HIS A 555 -8.80 28.04 -8.63
N GLN A 556 -7.53 27.70 -8.89
CA GLN A 556 -6.77 28.16 -10.05
C GLN A 556 -7.15 27.39 -11.34
N VAL A 557 -7.37 28.11 -12.44
CA VAL A 557 -7.54 27.53 -13.78
C VAL A 557 -6.21 27.61 -14.54
N ASN A 558 -5.24 26.72 -14.26
CA ASN A 558 -4.03 26.47 -15.08
C ASN A 558 -3.17 27.68 -15.53
N TYR A 559 -3.20 28.83 -14.84
CA TYR A 559 -2.47 30.01 -15.33
C TYR A 559 -0.95 29.92 -15.07
N ASP A 560 -0.52 29.25 -13.99
CA ASP A 560 0.89 29.05 -13.65
C ASP A 560 1.32 27.62 -13.96
N THR A 561 1.89 27.40 -15.15
CA THR A 561 2.12 26.05 -15.72
C THR A 561 3.40 25.37 -15.24
N ALA A 562 4.14 25.99 -14.30
CA ALA A 562 5.41 25.49 -13.79
C ALA A 562 5.40 25.29 -12.27
N ASN A 563 4.82 24.18 -11.83
CA ASN A 563 4.60 23.89 -10.41
C ASN A 563 5.84 23.34 -9.68
N ILE A 564 6.99 23.14 -10.34
CA ILE A 564 8.17 22.54 -9.72
C ILE A 564 9.01 23.61 -9.03
N MET A 565 8.97 23.63 -7.70
CA MET A 565 9.81 24.48 -6.87
C MET A 565 11.05 23.73 -6.39
N ARG A 566 12.20 24.39 -6.41
CA ARG A 566 13.46 23.85 -5.88
C ARG A 566 13.78 24.51 -4.55
N LEU A 567 14.05 23.69 -3.53
CA LEU A 567 14.45 24.13 -2.21
C LEU A 567 15.90 23.69 -2.01
N PRO A 568 16.88 24.60 -2.14
CA PRO A 568 18.24 24.31 -1.71
C PRO A 568 18.31 24.15 -0.19
N GLU A 569 19.28 23.37 0.25
CA GLU A 569 19.66 23.28 1.65
C GLU A 569 20.19 24.65 2.14
N SER A 570 19.78 25.08 3.33
CA SER A 570 20.17 26.38 3.91
C SER A 570 21.68 26.49 4.19
N GLY A 571 22.37 25.34 4.29
CA GLY A 571 23.81 25.21 4.33
C GLY A 571 24.19 23.72 4.29
N PRO A 572 25.45 23.35 4.02
CA PRO A 572 25.85 21.95 4.02
C PRO A 572 25.57 21.29 5.38
N ASN A 573 24.95 20.11 5.37
CA ASN A 573 24.67 19.31 6.56
C ASN A 573 23.73 20.01 7.57
N THR A 574 22.76 20.80 7.09
CA THR A 574 21.69 21.35 7.94
C THR A 574 20.44 20.48 7.93
N ALA A 575 20.25 19.65 6.89
CA ALA A 575 19.04 18.87 6.65
C ALA A 575 17.75 19.73 6.59
N MET A 576 17.92 21.03 6.32
CA MET A 576 16.87 22.03 6.21
C MET A 576 16.89 22.63 4.81
N MET A 577 15.83 22.36 4.06
CA MET A 577 15.62 22.87 2.70
C MET A 577 14.69 24.07 2.78
N VAL A 578 15.06 25.18 2.16
CA VAL A 578 14.23 26.39 2.17
C VAL A 578 14.04 26.89 0.74
N SER A 579 12.81 27.26 0.39
CA SER A 579 12.56 27.94 -0.88
C SER A 579 13.15 29.34 -0.88
N ARG A 580 13.15 30.00 -2.04
CA ARG A 580 13.19 31.46 -2.06
C ARG A 580 11.87 32.03 -1.57
N SER A 581 11.82 33.32 -1.25
CA SER A 581 10.58 33.95 -0.82
C SER A 581 9.50 33.78 -1.88
N LEU A 582 8.28 33.58 -1.40
CA LEU A 582 7.06 33.44 -2.18
C LEU A 582 6.06 34.46 -1.67
N MET A 583 5.10 34.81 -2.52
CA MET A 583 4.00 35.68 -2.13
C MET A 583 2.74 35.30 -2.87
N LEU A 584 1.64 35.29 -2.14
CA LEU A 584 0.33 35.15 -2.76
C LEU A 584 -0.12 36.50 -3.32
N THR A 585 -0.78 36.51 -4.45
CA THR A 585 -1.38 37.71 -5.05
C THR A 585 -2.89 37.57 -5.07
N GLY A 586 -3.61 38.69 -5.07
CA GLY A 586 -5.04 38.67 -5.38
C GLY A 586 -5.30 38.19 -6.81
N THR A 587 -6.55 37.86 -7.12
CA THR A 587 -6.95 37.55 -8.50
C THR A 587 -6.89 38.80 -9.38
N ASP A 588 -6.60 38.62 -10.67
CA ASP A 588 -6.55 39.70 -11.64
C ASP A 588 -7.87 40.48 -11.66
N ILE A 589 -7.73 41.79 -11.75
CA ILE A 589 -8.85 42.69 -11.94
C ILE A 589 -9.29 42.59 -13.42
N GLU A 590 -10.38 41.86 -13.68
CA GLU A 590 -10.99 41.71 -15.00
C GLU A 590 -11.14 43.05 -15.75
N GLY A 591 -10.70 43.12 -17.01
CA GLY A 591 -10.78 44.33 -17.85
C GLY A 591 -9.57 45.26 -17.75
N ILE A 592 -8.61 44.96 -16.87
CA ILE A 592 -7.30 45.62 -16.80
C ILE A 592 -6.29 44.79 -17.60
N SER A 593 -5.36 45.46 -18.31
CA SER A 593 -4.24 44.78 -18.97
C SER A 593 -3.46 43.96 -17.94
N ARG A 594 -3.10 42.72 -18.27
CA ARG A 594 -2.31 41.86 -17.39
C ARG A 594 -1.01 42.52 -16.96
N THR A 595 -0.31 43.26 -17.82
CA THR A 595 0.90 44.01 -17.43
C THR A 595 0.69 45.01 -16.29
N ASP A 596 -0.57 45.32 -16.01
CA ASP A 596 -0.99 46.26 -15.01
C ASP A 596 -1.72 45.55 -13.85
N THR A 597 -1.86 44.21 -13.80
CA THR A 597 -2.49 43.43 -12.69
C THR A 597 -1.48 43.03 -11.62
N ASP A 598 -1.96 42.76 -10.39
CA ASP A 598 -1.11 42.49 -9.22
C ASP A 598 -0.17 41.28 -9.44
N ASP A 599 -0.57 40.34 -10.29
CA ASP A 599 0.23 39.18 -10.71
C ASP A 599 1.03 39.41 -11.99
N GLY A 600 0.67 40.36 -12.87
CA GLY A 600 1.26 40.48 -14.20
C GLY A 600 2.60 41.20 -14.28
N PHE A 601 3.22 41.49 -13.14
CA PHE A 601 4.52 42.14 -13.07
C PHE A 601 5.65 41.13 -13.25
N PRO A 602 6.72 41.54 -13.95
CA PRO A 602 7.91 40.74 -13.96
C PRO A 602 8.65 40.89 -12.62
N VAL A 603 8.85 39.79 -11.92
CA VAL A 603 9.48 39.71 -10.59
C VAL A 603 10.85 39.05 -10.67
N HIS A 604 11.69 39.29 -9.67
CA HIS A 604 12.99 38.60 -9.60
C HIS A 604 12.81 37.11 -9.30
N ASP A 605 13.54 36.21 -9.99
CA ASP A 605 13.41 34.76 -9.84
C ASP A 605 14.07 34.18 -8.57
N GLY A 606 14.74 35.01 -7.78
CA GLY A 606 15.46 34.55 -6.59
C GLY A 606 16.92 34.19 -6.84
N ILE A 607 17.39 34.26 -8.09
CA ILE A 607 18.65 33.60 -8.50
C ILE A 607 19.48 34.45 -9.48
N SER A 608 18.88 34.94 -10.56
CA SER A 608 19.65 35.40 -11.72
C SER A 608 19.06 36.56 -12.50
N LYS A 609 17.73 36.74 -12.49
CA LYS A 609 17.08 37.74 -13.31
C LYS A 609 15.64 38.02 -12.89
N VAL A 610 15.15 39.13 -13.41
CA VAL A 610 13.71 39.38 -13.53
C VAL A 610 13.11 38.44 -14.58
N VAL A 611 12.05 37.71 -14.20
CA VAL A 611 11.23 36.86 -15.06
C VAL A 611 9.85 37.49 -15.24
N SER A 612 9.19 37.19 -16.36
CA SER A 612 7.80 37.63 -16.57
C SER A 612 6.82 36.80 -15.74
N ASP A 613 5.68 37.38 -15.38
CA ASP A 613 4.55 36.67 -14.76
C ASP A 613 4.26 35.31 -15.44
N GLY A 614 4.04 34.29 -14.61
CA GLY A 614 3.71 32.92 -15.02
C GLY A 614 4.89 32.15 -15.63
N ALA A 615 6.08 32.75 -15.70
CA ALA A 615 7.29 32.04 -16.10
C ALA A 615 7.79 31.11 -14.96
N ILE A 616 8.63 30.14 -15.32
CA ILE A 616 9.33 29.32 -14.33
C ILE A 616 10.14 30.25 -13.42
N GLY A 617 9.88 30.20 -12.11
CA GLY A 617 10.58 31.02 -11.12
C GLY A 617 9.90 32.35 -10.81
N ASP A 618 8.66 32.59 -11.25
CA ASP A 618 7.91 33.82 -10.95
C ASP A 618 7.58 33.99 -9.44
N ARG A 619 7.56 32.94 -8.62
CA ARG A 619 7.43 33.01 -7.12
C ARG A 619 6.18 33.71 -6.57
N THR A 620 5.41 34.40 -7.39
CA THR A 620 4.08 34.95 -7.11
C THR A 620 3.02 33.96 -7.52
N TRP A 621 1.98 33.85 -6.71
CA TRP A 621 0.89 32.90 -6.96
C TRP A 621 -0.46 33.50 -6.64
N ARG A 622 -1.35 33.47 -7.61
CA ARG A 622 -2.71 34.00 -7.48
C ARG A 622 -3.55 33.13 -6.57
N ALA A 623 -4.13 33.71 -5.53
CA ALA A 623 -4.96 32.98 -4.59
C ALA A 623 -6.19 33.80 -4.18
N PRO A 624 -7.42 33.33 -4.43
CA PRO A 624 -8.59 33.93 -3.79
C PRO A 624 -8.51 33.72 -2.28
N ILE A 625 -9.25 34.55 -1.54
CA ILE A 625 -9.25 34.51 -0.07
C ILE A 625 -9.71 33.17 0.51
N ASP A 626 -10.47 32.38 -0.25
CA ASP A 626 -10.94 31.04 0.10
C ASP A 626 -10.08 29.87 -0.39
N ALA A 627 -8.95 30.16 -1.02
CA ALA A 627 -8.02 29.13 -1.46
C ALA A 627 -7.24 28.48 -0.31
N HIS A 628 -6.50 27.45 -0.69
CA HIS A 628 -5.44 26.83 0.09
C HIS A 628 -4.24 26.57 -0.81
N LEU A 629 -3.05 26.71 -0.23
CA LEU A 629 -1.80 26.25 -0.81
C LEU A 629 -1.69 24.75 -0.58
N THR A 630 -1.41 23.99 -1.63
CA THR A 630 -1.09 22.56 -1.55
C THR A 630 0.33 22.34 -2.03
N VAL A 631 1.16 21.74 -1.18
CA VAL A 631 2.52 21.29 -1.50
C VAL A 631 2.49 19.78 -1.63
N TRP A 632 2.97 19.27 -2.77
CA TRP A 632 3.17 17.84 -2.97
C TRP A 632 4.65 17.50 -2.88
N TYR A 633 5.00 16.66 -1.92
CA TYR A 633 6.33 16.09 -1.74
C TYR A 633 6.41 14.74 -2.45
N ASN A 634 7.06 14.75 -3.62
CA ASN A 634 7.29 13.55 -4.41
C ASN A 634 8.57 12.85 -3.96
N GLN A 635 8.42 11.65 -3.41
CA GLN A 635 9.53 10.81 -3.00
C GLN A 635 9.93 9.84 -4.11
N PRO A 636 11.24 9.64 -4.37
CA PRO A 636 11.69 8.59 -5.26
C PRO A 636 11.24 7.21 -4.74
N ASN A 637 10.29 6.57 -5.45
CA ASN A 637 9.75 5.24 -5.16
C ASN A 637 8.79 5.13 -3.96
N ALA A 638 8.19 6.23 -3.48
CA ALA A 638 7.13 6.17 -2.46
C ALA A 638 5.86 6.91 -2.92
N ALA A 639 4.83 6.88 -2.06
CA ALA A 639 3.61 7.64 -2.28
C ALA A 639 3.93 9.14 -2.25
N THR A 640 3.32 9.91 -3.14
CA THR A 640 3.30 11.38 -3.04
C THR A 640 2.67 11.76 -1.71
N LEU A 641 3.37 12.55 -0.91
CA LEU A 641 2.84 13.14 0.32
C LEU A 641 2.28 14.53 -0.01
N GLN A 642 1.22 14.93 0.65
CA GLN A 642 0.55 16.21 0.44
C GLN A 642 0.60 17.01 1.74
N TRP A 643 0.67 18.33 1.66
CA TRP A 643 0.62 19.24 2.81
C TRP A 643 -0.17 20.48 2.41
N ARG A 644 -1.10 20.93 3.25
CA ARG A 644 -2.02 22.05 2.93
C ARG A 644 -1.94 23.22 3.90
N LEU A 645 -2.14 24.43 3.38
CA LEU A 645 -2.23 25.62 4.22
C LEU A 645 -3.31 26.59 3.71
N PRO A 646 -4.26 27.04 4.55
CA PRO A 646 -5.31 27.94 4.11
C PRO A 646 -4.79 29.35 3.81
N VAL A 647 -5.38 29.97 2.80
CA VAL A 647 -5.29 31.43 2.60
C VAL A 647 -6.28 32.09 3.56
N CYS A 648 -5.78 33.01 4.36
CA CYS A 648 -6.46 33.73 5.42
C CYS A 648 -7.07 32.88 6.57
N GLY A 649 -7.33 31.58 6.43
CA GLY A 649 -7.71 30.68 7.55
C GLY A 649 -8.73 31.27 8.53
N ALA A 650 -8.48 31.12 9.83
CA ALA A 650 -9.30 31.70 10.92
C ALA A 650 -9.32 33.24 10.94
N GLU A 651 -8.40 33.88 10.21
CA GLU A 651 -8.34 35.32 10.07
C GLU A 651 -9.34 35.89 9.06
N ARG A 652 -9.91 35.04 8.20
CA ARG A 652 -10.91 35.41 7.21
C ARG A 652 -12.12 36.07 7.86
N ARG A 653 -12.60 37.15 7.25
CA ARG A 653 -13.81 37.88 7.66
C ARG A 653 -14.75 38.03 6.47
N LYS A 654 -16.06 38.03 6.73
CA LYS A 654 -17.10 38.34 5.73
C LYS A 654 -17.56 39.78 5.93
N LEU A 655 -17.74 40.49 4.82
CA LEU A 655 -18.35 41.81 4.78
C LEU A 655 -19.70 41.73 4.05
N PRO A 656 -20.83 41.73 4.78
CA PRO A 656 -22.15 41.63 4.16
C PRO A 656 -22.52 42.95 3.49
N LEU A 657 -22.81 42.89 2.19
CA LEU A 657 -23.28 44.00 1.38
C LEU A 657 -24.71 43.75 0.91
N ARG A 658 -25.58 44.75 1.01
CA ARG A 658 -26.86 44.79 0.30
C ARG A 658 -26.73 45.74 -0.87
N ILE A 659 -26.93 45.22 -2.08
CA ILE A 659 -26.65 45.97 -3.31
C ILE A 659 -27.97 46.44 -3.91
N HIS A 660 -28.09 47.75 -4.09
CA HIS A 660 -29.21 48.44 -4.72
C HIS A 660 -28.74 49.05 -6.03
N VAL A 661 -29.41 48.74 -7.13
CA VAL A 661 -29.16 49.32 -8.45
C VAL A 661 -30.43 50.02 -8.89
N PHE A 662 -30.37 51.34 -8.98
CA PHE A 662 -31.54 52.12 -9.39
C PHE A 662 -31.79 51.99 -10.88
N LEU A 663 -33.07 51.98 -11.26
CA LEU A 663 -33.53 52.11 -12.63
C LEU A 663 -33.40 53.57 -13.10
N GLU A 664 -33.30 53.78 -14.42
CA GLU A 664 -33.20 55.11 -15.05
C GLU A 664 -34.22 56.12 -14.49
N PRO A 665 -33.89 57.39 -14.18
CA PRO A 665 -34.88 58.29 -13.60
C PRO A 665 -36.00 58.65 -14.58
N TYR A 666 -37.18 58.93 -14.04
CA TYR A 666 -38.34 59.39 -14.81
C TYR A 666 -38.88 60.73 -14.31
N GLN A 667 -39.59 61.44 -15.19
CA GLN A 667 -40.37 62.63 -14.90
C GLN A 667 -41.82 62.22 -14.69
N ASP A 668 -42.29 62.37 -13.45
CA ASP A 668 -43.65 62.07 -13.01
C ASP A 668 -44.66 63.12 -13.52
N VAL A 669 -44.79 63.21 -14.83
CA VAL A 669 -45.71 64.12 -15.55
C VAL A 669 -46.86 63.37 -16.21
N GLY A 670 -46.93 62.06 -15.99
CA GLY A 670 -47.84 61.14 -16.64
C GLY A 670 -47.51 60.93 -18.12
N PHE A 671 -48.18 59.95 -18.73
CA PHE A 671 -48.14 59.73 -20.18
C PHE A 671 -49.52 59.94 -20.82
N ASP A 672 -49.52 60.36 -22.07
CA ASP A 672 -50.74 60.54 -22.86
C ASP A 672 -51.18 59.18 -23.45
N ASP A 673 -52.17 58.55 -22.82
CA ASP A 673 -52.63 57.22 -23.19
C ASP A 673 -53.52 57.22 -24.44
N ASP A 674 -54.17 58.35 -24.76
CA ASP A 674 -55.14 58.46 -25.86
C ASP A 674 -54.75 59.47 -26.96
N GLY A 675 -53.65 60.20 -26.80
CA GLY A 675 -53.17 61.21 -27.75
C GLY A 675 -53.97 62.51 -27.73
N ASN A 676 -54.79 62.73 -26.70
CA ASN A 676 -55.69 63.88 -26.62
C ASN A 676 -55.19 64.89 -25.55
N PRO A 677 -54.77 66.09 -25.94
CA PRO A 677 -54.20 67.07 -25.00
C PRO A 677 -55.23 67.64 -23.98
N ALA A 678 -56.51 67.26 -24.09
CA ALA A 678 -57.56 67.66 -23.15
C ALA A 678 -57.82 66.64 -22.04
N THR A 679 -57.29 65.41 -22.16
CA THR A 679 -57.33 64.37 -21.11
C THR A 679 -56.12 64.53 -20.20
N PRO A 680 -56.27 64.48 -18.86
CA PRO A 680 -55.12 64.46 -17.96
C PRO A 680 -54.28 63.21 -18.24
N ASN A 681 -52.96 63.39 -18.34
CA ASN A 681 -52.03 62.29 -18.49
C ASN A 681 -52.23 61.23 -17.39
N VAL A 682 -52.16 59.96 -17.76
CA VAL A 682 -52.23 58.84 -16.82
C VAL A 682 -50.97 58.84 -15.97
N GLY A 683 -51.14 58.77 -14.65
CA GLY A 683 -50.02 58.63 -13.72
C GLY A 683 -49.48 59.93 -13.11
N ALA A 684 -49.74 61.08 -13.73
CA ALA A 684 -49.09 62.35 -13.36
C ALA A 684 -49.13 62.68 -11.85
N LEU A 685 -47.96 63.00 -11.30
CA LEU A 685 -47.71 63.43 -9.91
C LEU A 685 -48.03 62.36 -8.85
N ASN A 686 -47.92 61.07 -9.18
CA ASN A 686 -48.21 59.97 -8.25
C ASN A 686 -46.95 59.35 -7.61
N ALA A 687 -45.77 59.85 -7.97
CA ALA A 687 -44.43 59.40 -7.60
C ALA A 687 -44.12 57.93 -7.98
N ARG A 688 -44.63 57.46 -9.11
CA ARG A 688 -44.36 56.13 -9.69
C ARG A 688 -44.13 56.28 -11.18
N PHE A 689 -43.31 55.40 -11.75
CA PHE A 689 -43.15 55.33 -13.19
C PHE A 689 -44.36 54.66 -13.80
N ASP A 690 -45.17 55.42 -14.54
CA ASP A 690 -46.35 54.90 -15.21
C ASP A 690 -46.08 54.59 -16.70
N TYR A 691 -46.63 53.47 -17.15
CA TYR A 691 -46.57 53.03 -18.54
C TYR A 691 -47.80 52.20 -18.92
N ALA A 692 -48.03 52.09 -20.21
CA ALA A 692 -49.07 51.27 -20.81
C ALA A 692 -48.59 49.82 -20.93
N ASP A 693 -48.89 48.99 -19.93
CA ASP A 693 -48.68 47.54 -19.95
C ASP A 693 -49.69 46.86 -20.91
N VAL A 694 -49.42 46.94 -22.22
CA VAL A 694 -50.36 46.47 -23.26
C VAL A 694 -50.41 44.94 -23.34
N ASN A 695 -49.43 44.24 -22.77
CA ASN A 695 -49.41 42.78 -22.78
C ASN A 695 -49.73 42.13 -21.41
N GLY A 696 -49.85 42.93 -20.35
CA GLY A 696 -50.28 42.51 -19.01
C GLY A 696 -49.20 41.78 -18.21
N ASN A 697 -47.92 41.98 -18.50
CA ASN A 697 -46.81 41.30 -17.81
C ASN A 697 -46.26 42.08 -16.62
N GLY A 698 -46.73 43.31 -16.38
CA GLY A 698 -46.27 44.19 -15.32
C GLY A 698 -44.83 44.68 -15.50
N GLN A 699 -44.31 44.72 -16.72
CA GLN A 699 -43.02 45.28 -17.09
C GLN A 699 -43.19 46.28 -18.23
N HIS A 700 -42.41 47.36 -18.22
CA HIS A 700 -42.38 48.29 -19.34
C HIS A 700 -41.63 47.65 -20.50
N ASP A 701 -42.33 47.30 -21.57
CA ASP A 701 -41.75 46.67 -22.74
C ASP A 701 -41.43 47.66 -23.87
N LEU A 702 -40.55 47.24 -24.77
CA LEU A 702 -40.18 48.00 -25.97
C LEU A 702 -41.44 48.38 -26.78
N GLY A 703 -41.67 49.69 -26.94
CA GLY A 703 -42.79 50.25 -27.70
C GLY A 703 -44.05 50.55 -26.88
N GLU A 704 -44.03 50.29 -25.58
CA GLU A 704 -45.10 50.72 -24.67
C GLU A 704 -44.96 52.20 -24.34
N ARG A 705 -46.09 52.93 -24.36
CA ARG A 705 -46.12 54.35 -23.95
C ARG A 705 -45.79 54.44 -22.48
N SER A 706 -44.99 55.42 -22.11
CA SER A 706 -44.60 55.65 -20.72
C SER A 706 -44.43 57.13 -20.45
N GLU A 707 -44.31 57.45 -19.16
CA GLU A 707 -43.80 58.75 -18.74
C GLU A 707 -42.41 59.01 -19.34
N PRO A 708 -42.02 60.28 -19.54
CA PRO A 708 -40.68 60.61 -19.96
C PRO A 708 -39.65 60.12 -18.96
N TYR A 709 -38.65 59.39 -19.42
CA TYR A 709 -37.51 58.97 -18.60
C TYR A 709 -36.19 59.42 -19.21
N VAL A 710 -35.18 59.63 -18.38
CA VAL A 710 -33.85 60.04 -18.83
C VAL A 710 -32.98 58.79 -18.85
N ASN A 711 -32.49 58.40 -20.03
CA ASN A 711 -31.50 57.33 -20.14
C ASN A 711 -30.12 57.90 -19.79
N LEU A 712 -29.64 57.59 -18.59
CA LEU A 712 -28.32 57.93 -18.07
C LEU A 712 -27.30 56.79 -18.21
N SER A 713 -27.71 55.57 -18.60
CA SER A 713 -26.79 54.46 -18.87
C SER A 713 -26.00 54.61 -20.18
N ASP A 714 -26.39 55.52 -21.06
CA ASP A 714 -25.60 55.93 -22.24
C ASP A 714 -24.75 57.17 -21.94
N PRO A 715 -23.43 57.03 -21.73
CA PRO A 715 -22.55 58.13 -21.35
C PRO A 715 -22.25 59.13 -22.49
N MET A 716 -22.75 58.91 -23.72
CA MET A 716 -22.42 59.74 -24.90
C MET A 716 -23.58 60.52 -25.50
N THR A 717 -24.81 60.38 -25.00
CA THR A 717 -25.94 61.19 -25.46
C THR A 717 -26.28 62.29 -24.45
N ASP A 718 -26.50 63.51 -24.94
CA ASP A 718 -27.10 64.61 -24.17
C ASP A 718 -28.28 64.06 -23.35
N MET A 719 -28.56 64.62 -22.17
CA MET A 719 -29.69 64.27 -21.28
C MET A 719 -31.06 64.48 -21.95
N VAL A 720 -31.32 63.79 -23.05
CA VAL A 720 -32.55 63.85 -23.81
C VAL A 720 -33.54 63.00 -23.04
N ALA A 721 -34.51 63.68 -22.41
CA ALA A 721 -35.69 63.02 -21.88
C ALA A 721 -36.34 62.21 -23.02
N ARG A 722 -36.41 60.90 -22.85
CA ARG A 722 -37.04 59.96 -23.79
C ARG A 722 -38.49 59.81 -23.36
N SER A 723 -39.44 60.27 -24.17
CA SER A 723 -40.87 60.07 -23.94
C SER A 723 -41.43 59.00 -24.89
N GLY A 724 -42.39 58.20 -24.42
CA GLY A 724 -42.96 57.04 -25.12
C GLY A 724 -43.75 57.29 -26.42
N ASP A 725 -43.58 58.44 -27.07
CA ASP A 725 -44.10 58.72 -28.42
C ASP A 725 -43.03 58.54 -29.52
N ASP A 726 -41.76 58.34 -29.15
CA ASP A 726 -40.69 58.05 -30.11
C ASP A 726 -40.87 56.64 -30.73
N PRO A 727 -40.52 56.45 -32.02
CA PRO A 727 -40.83 55.23 -32.76
C PRO A 727 -40.25 53.98 -32.08
N ALA A 728 -40.96 52.85 -32.22
CA ALA A 728 -40.83 51.50 -31.64
C ALA A 728 -39.44 50.81 -31.61
N VAL A 729 -38.36 51.55 -31.42
CA VAL A 729 -36.96 51.15 -31.53
C VAL A 729 -36.19 51.45 -30.22
N LEU A 730 -36.81 52.09 -29.21
CA LEU A 730 -36.13 52.55 -28.00
C LEU A 730 -36.47 51.71 -26.75
N ASP A 731 -35.41 51.15 -26.14
CA ASP A 731 -35.45 50.16 -25.05
C ASP A 731 -36.36 50.49 -23.85
N ALA A 732 -36.84 49.42 -23.21
CA ALA A 732 -37.43 49.43 -21.87
C ALA A 732 -36.49 50.11 -20.85
N ARG A 733 -37.06 50.70 -19.80
CA ARG A 733 -36.31 51.32 -18.70
C ARG A 733 -35.35 50.30 -18.04
N GLY A 734 -34.05 50.53 -18.15
CA GLY A 734 -33.01 49.63 -17.64
C GLY A 734 -32.44 50.02 -16.27
N PRO A 735 -31.60 49.16 -15.67
CA PRO A 735 -30.79 49.53 -14.51
C PRO A 735 -29.72 50.56 -14.93
N LEU A 736 -29.50 51.58 -14.11
CA LEU A 736 -28.50 52.64 -14.33
C LEU A 736 -27.07 52.10 -14.44
N MET A 737 -26.81 50.96 -13.80
CA MET A 737 -25.57 50.22 -13.99
C MET A 737 -25.90 48.79 -14.42
N PRO A 738 -25.31 48.29 -15.53
CA PRO A 738 -25.50 46.91 -15.91
C PRO A 738 -25.13 45.96 -14.78
N ILE A 739 -25.98 44.98 -14.50
CA ILE A 739 -25.79 44.01 -13.40
C ILE A 739 -24.46 43.25 -13.52
N ASN A 740 -24.02 42.98 -14.74
CA ASN A 740 -22.72 42.36 -15.00
C ASN A 740 -21.54 43.25 -14.56
N ASP A 741 -21.68 44.57 -14.71
CA ASP A 741 -20.65 45.52 -14.30
C ASP A 741 -20.60 45.63 -12.77
N VAL A 742 -21.76 45.59 -12.09
CA VAL A 742 -21.82 45.55 -10.62
C VAL A 742 -21.16 44.28 -10.08
N TRP A 743 -21.46 43.11 -10.66
CA TRP A 743 -20.79 41.87 -10.28
C TRP A 743 -19.28 41.90 -10.56
N ARG A 744 -18.85 42.56 -11.64
CA ARG A 744 -17.43 42.76 -11.93
C ARG A 744 -16.77 43.62 -10.87
N GLU A 745 -17.34 44.76 -10.50
CA GLU A 745 -16.83 45.64 -9.43
C GLU A 745 -16.79 44.94 -8.06
N LEU A 746 -17.78 44.09 -7.75
CA LEU A 746 -17.77 43.27 -6.54
C LEU A 746 -16.62 42.26 -6.51
N ARG A 747 -16.33 41.58 -7.63
CA ARG A 747 -15.16 40.67 -7.75
C ARG A 747 -13.84 41.42 -7.62
N HIS A 748 -13.74 42.61 -8.20
CA HIS A 748 -12.57 43.47 -8.07
C HIS A 748 -12.36 43.92 -6.62
N THR A 749 -13.45 44.31 -5.96
CA THR A 749 -13.46 44.68 -4.56
C THR A 749 -13.01 43.52 -3.68
N ASP A 750 -13.50 42.30 -3.94
CA ASP A 750 -13.06 41.10 -3.23
C ASP A 750 -11.55 40.85 -3.40
N SER A 751 -11.03 41.04 -4.61
CA SER A 751 -9.60 40.91 -4.92
C SER A 751 -8.76 41.94 -4.16
N LEU A 752 -9.17 43.20 -4.18
CA LEU A 752 -8.50 44.31 -3.51
C LEU A 752 -8.53 44.22 -1.99
N TRP A 753 -9.58 43.60 -1.42
CA TRP A 753 -9.73 43.40 0.03
C TRP A 753 -9.10 42.08 0.55
N SER A 754 -8.66 41.21 -0.36
CA SER A 754 -8.04 39.94 -0.01
C SER A 754 -6.77 40.05 0.86
N PRO A 755 -5.88 41.08 0.76
CA PRO A 755 -4.73 41.22 1.66
C PRO A 755 -5.10 41.55 3.12
N ALA A 756 -6.31 42.07 3.35
CA ALA A 756 -6.89 42.24 4.69
C ALA A 756 -7.66 40.99 5.15
N CYS A 757 -7.69 39.92 4.36
CA CYS A 757 -8.51 38.76 4.66
C CYS A 757 -10.00 39.10 4.85
N ILE A 758 -10.54 40.01 4.03
CA ILE A 758 -11.95 40.38 4.00
C ILE A 758 -12.57 39.88 2.68
N LYS A 759 -13.60 39.04 2.79
CA LYS A 759 -14.39 38.53 1.67
C LYS A 759 -15.69 39.33 1.56
N ILE A 760 -16.02 39.76 0.36
CA ILE A 760 -17.29 40.43 0.08
C ILE A 760 -18.41 39.41 -0.05
N GLU A 761 -19.52 39.62 0.65
CA GLU A 761 -20.70 38.75 0.59
C GLU A 761 -21.94 39.57 0.24
N VAL A 762 -22.54 39.32 -0.93
CA VAL A 762 -23.84 39.92 -1.29
C VAL A 762 -24.94 39.20 -0.52
N VAL A 763 -25.63 39.92 0.36
CA VAL A 763 -26.70 39.36 1.20
C VAL A 763 -27.80 38.76 0.33
N GLY A 764 -28.07 37.47 0.51
CA GLY A 764 -29.06 36.74 -0.28
C GLY A 764 -28.62 36.38 -1.70
N GLY A 765 -27.40 36.75 -2.10
CA GLY A 765 -26.87 36.51 -3.45
C GLY A 765 -27.59 37.29 -4.56
N THR A 766 -28.40 38.30 -4.20
CA THR A 766 -29.23 39.06 -5.13
C THR A 766 -28.87 40.54 -5.14
N ILE A 767 -28.88 41.12 -6.34
CA ILE A 767 -28.82 42.58 -6.53
C ILE A 767 -30.26 43.07 -6.67
N LEU A 768 -30.64 44.08 -5.87
CA LEU A 768 -31.96 44.67 -5.89
C LEU A 768 -32.02 45.73 -6.98
N VAL A 769 -32.83 45.50 -8.01
CA VAL A 769 -33.08 46.48 -9.08
C VAL A 769 -34.41 47.15 -8.82
N GLU A 770 -34.41 48.45 -8.60
CA GLU A 770 -35.60 49.15 -8.12
C GLU A 770 -35.61 50.64 -8.49
N ASP A 771 -36.75 51.28 -8.26
CA ASP A 771 -36.89 52.71 -8.38
C ASP A 771 -36.08 53.47 -7.34
N ALA A 772 -35.35 54.51 -7.77
CA ALA A 772 -34.83 55.49 -6.83
C ALA A 772 -36.00 56.24 -6.14
N PRO A 773 -35.86 56.57 -4.84
CA PRO A 773 -36.87 57.34 -4.13
C PRO A 773 -37.25 58.66 -4.80
N SER A 774 -38.46 59.14 -4.54
CA SER A 774 -38.88 60.48 -4.96
C SER A 774 -38.77 61.50 -3.81
N TYR A 775 -38.36 62.73 -4.14
CA TYR A 775 -38.33 63.91 -3.29
C TYR A 775 -39.11 65.04 -3.97
N ASN A 776 -40.14 65.59 -3.31
CA ASN A 776 -41.05 66.58 -3.90
C ASN A 776 -41.64 66.18 -5.26
N PHE A 777 -42.07 64.91 -5.40
CA PHE A 777 -42.62 64.32 -6.65
C PHE A 777 -41.61 64.17 -7.80
N HIS A 778 -40.33 64.41 -7.56
CA HIS A 778 -39.27 64.14 -8.52
C HIS A 778 -38.46 62.94 -8.07
N ASN A 779 -38.15 62.02 -8.98
CA ASN A 779 -37.14 60.99 -8.73
C ASN A 779 -35.84 61.69 -8.28
N ILE A 780 -35.18 61.22 -7.22
CA ILE A 780 -33.97 61.86 -6.65
C ILE A 780 -32.77 61.88 -7.61
N LEU A 781 -32.90 61.26 -8.78
CA LEU A 781 -31.91 61.20 -9.84
C LEU A 781 -32.36 61.93 -11.12
N ALA A 782 -33.54 62.58 -11.11
CA ALA A 782 -34.18 63.14 -12.31
C ALA A 782 -33.36 64.21 -13.03
N ASP A 783 -32.54 64.96 -12.31
CA ASP A 783 -31.62 65.98 -12.85
C ASP A 783 -30.18 65.46 -13.01
N GLY A 784 -29.97 64.16 -12.79
CA GLY A 784 -28.66 63.49 -12.81
C GLY A 784 -27.78 63.77 -11.59
N VAL A 785 -28.19 64.64 -10.65
CA VAL A 785 -27.35 65.10 -9.55
C VAL A 785 -28.06 64.91 -8.21
N MET A 786 -27.51 64.05 -7.35
CA MET A 786 -28.04 63.89 -6.01
C MET A 786 -27.58 65.01 -5.06
N THR A 787 -28.50 65.75 -4.46
CA THR A 787 -28.24 66.81 -3.47
C THR A 787 -28.29 66.29 -2.03
N GLU A 788 -27.83 67.08 -1.05
CA GLU A 788 -27.92 66.68 0.38
C GLU A 788 -29.36 66.37 0.85
N PRO A 789 -30.40 67.15 0.49
CA PRO A 789 -31.79 66.78 0.78
C PRO A 789 -32.22 65.44 0.16
N GLU A 790 -31.72 65.11 -1.02
CA GLU A 790 -32.03 63.85 -1.71
C GLU A 790 -31.30 62.66 -1.08
N ILE A 791 -30.06 62.84 -0.62
CA ILE A 791 -29.35 61.85 0.21
C ILE A 791 -30.12 61.60 1.51
N SER A 792 -30.63 62.66 2.15
CA SER A 792 -31.49 62.54 3.33
C SER A 792 -32.77 61.76 3.04
N GLN A 793 -33.37 61.97 1.87
CA GLN A 793 -34.54 61.22 1.43
C GLN A 793 -34.21 59.75 1.14
N LEU A 794 -33.08 59.46 0.49
CA LEU A 794 -32.57 58.11 0.31
C LEU A 794 -32.44 57.40 1.66
N TYR A 795 -31.70 57.99 2.60
CA TYR A 795 -31.56 57.44 3.95
C TYR A 795 -32.91 57.24 4.63
N ARG A 796 -33.85 58.20 4.54
CA ARG A 796 -35.18 58.07 5.15
C ARG A 796 -35.94 56.84 4.66
N VAL A 797 -35.88 56.53 3.36
CA VAL A 797 -36.57 55.39 2.76
C VAL A 797 -35.95 54.06 3.20
N TYR A 798 -34.61 53.97 3.20
CA TYR A 798 -33.90 52.71 3.48
C TYR A 798 -33.51 52.51 4.95
N ASN A 799 -33.59 53.54 5.80
CA ASN A 799 -33.18 53.45 7.21
C ASN A 799 -33.85 52.29 7.96
N ALA A 800 -35.11 51.98 7.65
CA ALA A 800 -35.83 50.88 8.29
C ALA A 800 -35.26 49.48 7.95
N SER A 801 -34.68 49.30 6.76
CA SER A 801 -34.05 48.04 6.31
C SER A 801 -32.54 47.99 6.56
N MET A 802 -31.88 49.14 6.70
CA MET A 802 -30.48 49.27 7.08
C MET A 802 -30.23 48.75 8.50
N THR A 803 -29.18 47.95 8.66
CA THR A 803 -28.75 47.39 9.96
C THR A 803 -27.30 47.76 10.26
N GLU A 804 -26.84 47.54 11.49
CA GLU A 804 -25.42 47.74 11.84
C GLU A 804 -24.51 46.63 11.29
N ASP A 805 -25.11 45.56 10.78
CA ASP A 805 -24.42 44.33 10.36
C ASP A 805 -24.21 44.22 8.84
N VAL A 806 -24.89 45.06 8.06
CA VAL A 806 -24.89 45.03 6.59
C VAL A 806 -24.58 46.44 6.08
N ILE A 807 -23.72 46.54 5.07
CA ILE A 807 -23.48 47.80 4.37
C ILE A 807 -24.42 47.88 3.17
N ASP A 808 -25.21 48.93 3.07
CA ASP A 808 -26.06 49.19 1.92
C ASP A 808 -25.26 49.96 0.84
N VAL A 809 -25.21 49.44 -0.38
CA VAL A 809 -24.46 50.00 -1.51
C VAL A 809 -25.45 50.41 -2.59
N PHE A 810 -25.50 51.70 -2.91
CA PHE A 810 -26.44 52.26 -3.87
C PHE A 810 -25.73 52.66 -5.16
N TYR A 811 -26.07 52.00 -6.26
CA TYR A 811 -25.66 52.38 -7.61
C TYR A 811 -26.77 53.19 -8.26
N GLY A 812 -26.46 54.38 -8.78
CA GLY A 812 -27.45 55.08 -9.58
C GLY A 812 -27.32 56.59 -9.66
N THR A 813 -26.15 57.14 -9.95
CA THR A 813 -26.09 58.60 -10.17
C THR A 813 -24.93 58.96 -11.07
N THR A 814 -25.02 60.06 -11.82
CA THR A 814 -23.90 60.76 -12.46
C THR A 814 -23.51 61.96 -11.60
N GLN A 815 -23.15 61.71 -10.33
CA GLN A 815 -22.92 62.75 -9.33
C GLN A 815 -22.06 63.92 -9.83
N ASN A 816 -22.58 65.12 -9.58
CA ASN A 816 -21.85 66.38 -9.51
C ASN A 816 -22.16 66.99 -8.14
N LEU A 817 -21.68 66.35 -7.04
CA LEU A 817 -21.91 66.75 -5.64
C LEU A 817 -21.25 68.09 -5.25
N GLY A 818 -20.98 68.98 -6.21
CA GLY A 818 -20.06 70.11 -6.04
C GLY A 818 -18.59 69.69 -5.91
N ILE A 819 -18.30 68.39 -5.89
CA ILE A 819 -16.98 67.76 -5.95
C ILE A 819 -17.01 66.63 -6.99
N ALA A 820 -15.96 66.51 -7.80
CA ALA A 820 -15.84 65.46 -8.82
C ALA A 820 -15.46 64.11 -8.15
N ALA A 821 -16.39 63.52 -7.39
CA ALA A 821 -16.21 62.24 -6.72
C ALA A 821 -16.84 61.09 -7.51
N ALA A 822 -16.25 59.90 -7.40
CA ALA A 822 -16.74 58.69 -8.05
C ALA A 822 -17.68 57.86 -7.15
N GLY A 823 -17.62 58.09 -5.85
CA GLY A 823 -18.50 57.52 -4.85
C GLY A 823 -18.56 58.43 -3.63
N LEU A 824 -19.42 58.06 -2.68
CA LEU A 824 -19.53 58.73 -1.40
C LEU A 824 -19.91 57.75 -0.30
N ALA A 825 -18.98 57.50 0.62
CA ALA A 825 -19.19 56.72 1.82
C ALA A 825 -19.74 57.55 3.00
N PHE A 826 -20.59 56.91 3.81
CA PHE A 826 -21.12 57.46 5.07
C PHE A 826 -20.61 56.64 6.27
N PRO A 827 -19.34 56.82 6.67
CA PRO A 827 -18.78 56.16 7.85
C PRO A 827 -19.34 56.76 9.14
N PRO A 828 -19.27 56.06 10.30
CA PRO A 828 -19.83 56.54 11.56
C PRO A 828 -19.43 57.96 11.95
N LEU A 829 -18.20 58.39 11.62
CA LEU A 829 -17.66 59.72 11.87
C LEU A 829 -18.38 60.82 11.08
N TYR A 830 -18.95 60.49 9.92
CA TYR A 830 -19.57 61.44 9.00
C TYR A 830 -21.09 61.56 9.23
N GLN A 831 -21.48 62.09 10.38
CA GLN A 831 -22.88 62.38 10.69
C GLN A 831 -23.26 63.79 10.24
N THR A 832 -24.35 63.93 9.47
CA THR A 832 -24.98 65.24 9.24
C THR A 832 -26.35 65.29 9.92
N PRO A 833 -26.88 66.49 10.26
CA PRO A 833 -28.24 66.60 10.77
C PRO A 833 -29.30 66.00 9.83
N ALA A 834 -29.02 65.98 8.52
CA ALA A 834 -29.91 65.42 7.49
C ALA A 834 -29.79 63.90 7.36
N VAL A 835 -28.65 63.31 7.73
CA VAL A 835 -28.36 61.87 7.64
C VAL A 835 -27.79 61.35 8.97
N PRO A 836 -28.60 61.23 10.04
CA PRO A 836 -28.16 60.71 11.33
C PRO A 836 -28.15 59.17 11.31
N HIS A 837 -27.24 58.58 10.54
CA HIS A 837 -27.17 57.14 10.30
C HIS A 837 -26.51 56.35 11.45
N GLY A 838 -25.79 57.03 12.34
CA GLY A 838 -25.14 56.41 13.49
C GLY A 838 -24.20 55.27 13.08
N GLU A 839 -24.56 54.06 13.49
CA GLU A 839 -23.79 52.83 13.25
C GLU A 839 -24.16 52.12 11.92
N LYS A 840 -25.22 52.56 11.25
CA LYS A 840 -25.65 52.04 9.95
C LYS A 840 -24.75 52.63 8.87
N LEU A 841 -24.19 51.78 8.03
CA LEU A 841 -23.23 52.21 7.01
C LEU A 841 -23.84 52.05 5.63
N PHE A 842 -23.60 53.04 4.78
CA PHE A 842 -23.94 52.93 3.38
C PHE A 842 -22.98 53.73 2.51
N THR A 843 -22.95 53.40 1.23
CA THR A 843 -22.20 54.15 0.24
C THR A 843 -22.99 54.29 -1.05
N ILE A 844 -22.72 55.35 -1.79
CA ILE A 844 -23.33 55.65 -3.07
C ILE A 844 -22.22 55.58 -4.13
N ILE A 845 -22.42 54.78 -5.17
CA ILE A 845 -21.48 54.58 -6.27
C ILE A 845 -22.06 55.21 -7.54
N LYS A 846 -21.24 56.01 -8.22
CA LYS A 846 -21.63 56.67 -9.48
C LYS A 846 -21.67 55.65 -10.62
N SER A 847 -22.77 55.64 -11.36
CA SER A 847 -23.00 54.76 -12.49
C SER A 847 -22.27 55.23 -13.76
N GLY A 848 -22.02 54.30 -14.69
CA GLY A 848 -21.48 54.63 -16.02
C GLY A 848 -20.00 54.99 -16.06
N MET A 849 -19.26 54.88 -14.96
CA MET A 849 -17.80 55.03 -14.98
C MET A 849 -17.12 53.67 -15.07
N PRO A 850 -16.10 53.51 -15.93
CA PRO A 850 -15.24 52.33 -15.95
C PRO A 850 -14.25 52.37 -14.78
N SER A 851 -14.75 52.45 -13.54
CA SER A 851 -13.92 52.53 -12.35
C SER A 851 -13.90 51.19 -11.62
N TYR A 852 -12.74 50.53 -11.65
CA TYR A 852 -12.56 49.17 -11.13
C TYR A 852 -12.28 49.12 -9.61
N ALA A 853 -12.24 50.27 -8.93
CA ALA A 853 -11.82 50.36 -7.53
C ALA A 853 -12.70 51.28 -6.66
N THR A 854 -13.78 51.87 -7.20
CA THR A 854 -14.59 52.84 -6.44
C THR A 854 -15.23 52.19 -5.22
N LEU A 855 -15.93 51.07 -5.38
CA LEU A 855 -16.55 50.39 -4.24
C LEU A 855 -15.50 50.03 -3.18
N ALA A 856 -14.35 49.48 -3.58
CA ALA A 856 -13.27 49.14 -2.65
C ALA A 856 -12.76 50.36 -1.86
N HIS A 857 -12.60 51.50 -2.53
CA HIS A 857 -12.25 52.78 -1.91
C HIS A 857 -13.30 53.24 -0.90
N GLU A 858 -14.56 53.27 -1.30
CA GLU A 858 -15.64 53.71 -0.40
C GLU A 858 -15.78 52.78 0.81
N LEU A 859 -15.61 51.47 0.61
CA LEU A 859 -15.57 50.52 1.72
C LEU A 859 -14.38 50.79 2.67
N ALA A 860 -13.26 51.32 2.18
CA ALA A 860 -12.13 51.66 3.05
C ALA A 860 -12.49 52.79 4.01
N HIS A 861 -13.22 53.81 3.55
CA HIS A 861 -13.77 54.85 4.42
C HIS A 861 -14.69 54.27 5.49
N LEU A 862 -15.61 53.40 5.08
CA LEU A 862 -16.55 52.74 5.99
C LEU A 862 -15.85 51.86 7.03
N LEU A 863 -14.86 51.06 6.61
CA LEU A 863 -14.22 50.07 7.47
C LEU A 863 -13.15 50.64 8.40
N THR A 864 -12.50 51.74 8.00
CA THR A 864 -11.49 52.41 8.83
C THR A 864 -12.06 53.55 9.66
N ASN A 865 -13.28 54.01 9.33
CA ASN A 865 -13.91 55.20 9.87
C ASN A 865 -13.06 56.47 9.65
N THR A 866 -12.54 56.63 8.43
CA THR A 866 -11.71 57.77 8.03
C THR A 866 -12.20 58.37 6.72
N GLY A 867 -12.02 59.67 6.54
CA GLY A 867 -12.28 60.36 5.27
C GLY A 867 -11.00 60.63 4.49
N ASP A 868 -11.16 61.13 3.26
CA ASP A 868 -10.06 61.63 2.46
C ASP A 868 -9.37 62.83 3.14
N SER A 869 -8.05 62.79 3.26
CA SER A 869 -7.27 63.91 3.83
C SER A 869 -5.90 64.04 3.17
N ALA A 870 -5.43 65.29 3.03
CA ALA A 870 -4.09 65.58 2.54
C ALA A 870 -3.03 65.06 3.52
N GLY A 871 -2.47 63.88 3.24
CA GLY A 871 -1.46 63.22 4.08
C GLY A 871 -1.80 61.78 4.47
N ASN A 872 -3.06 61.35 4.35
CA ASN A 872 -3.36 59.92 4.27
C ASN A 872 -2.93 59.44 2.88
N GLN A 873 -2.10 58.40 2.80
CA GLN A 873 -1.83 57.74 1.52
C GLN A 873 -3.17 57.32 0.94
N THR A 874 -3.51 57.77 -0.26
CA THR A 874 -4.76 57.45 -0.96
C THR A 874 -4.91 55.94 -1.13
N PHE A 875 -6.06 55.34 -0.80
CA PHE A 875 -6.34 53.90 -0.97
C PHE A 875 -7.24 53.73 -2.20
N PHE A 876 -6.96 52.79 -3.12
CA PHE A 876 -7.88 52.39 -4.19
C PHE A 876 -8.49 53.52 -5.07
N TYR A 877 -7.73 54.56 -5.45
CA TYR A 877 -8.33 55.72 -6.15
C TYR A 877 -8.90 55.37 -7.56
N PRO A 878 -10.11 55.88 -7.89
CA PRO A 878 -10.77 55.66 -9.19
C PRO A 878 -10.12 56.46 -10.34
N LEU A 879 -10.19 55.91 -11.56
CA LEU A 879 -9.48 56.35 -12.78
C LEU A 879 -9.72 57.81 -13.24
N ASN A 880 -10.75 58.50 -12.74
CA ASN A 880 -11.20 59.79 -13.27
C ASN A 880 -10.56 61.03 -12.64
N VAL A 881 -9.64 60.85 -11.69
CA VAL A 881 -8.76 61.95 -11.25
C VAL A 881 -7.51 61.93 -12.14
N PRO A 882 -7.16 63.01 -12.86
CA PRO A 882 -6.01 63.06 -13.79
C PRO A 882 -4.62 62.82 -13.17
N LEU A 883 -4.55 62.36 -11.92
CA LEU A 883 -3.31 62.29 -11.15
C LEU A 883 -2.57 60.95 -11.25
N THR A 884 -3.22 59.83 -11.60
CA THR A 884 -2.53 58.57 -11.95
C THR A 884 -3.54 57.52 -12.46
N PRO A 885 -3.46 57.02 -13.70
CA PRO A 885 -4.29 55.91 -14.14
C PRO A 885 -4.07 54.65 -13.27
N LEU A 886 -5.04 53.73 -13.19
CA LEU A 886 -4.85 52.38 -12.62
C LEU A 886 -3.70 51.61 -13.29
N THR A 887 -3.18 52.09 -14.43
CA THR A 887 -1.97 51.59 -15.10
C THR A 887 -0.67 52.02 -14.42
N THR A 888 -0.71 53.01 -13.52
CA THR A 888 0.37 53.30 -12.57
C THR A 888 0.03 52.62 -11.25
N VAL A 889 0.59 51.43 -11.09
CA VAL A 889 0.41 50.44 -10.00
C VAL A 889 0.40 51.00 -8.57
N ASN A 890 0.99 52.18 -8.37
CA ASN A 890 1.41 52.69 -7.08
C ASN A 890 0.33 53.39 -6.24
N GLY A 891 -0.79 53.83 -6.81
CA GLY A 891 -1.81 54.62 -6.08
C GLY A 891 -3.16 53.90 -5.87
N GLY A 892 -3.48 52.91 -6.70
CA GLY A 892 -4.83 52.36 -6.78
C GLY A 892 -5.02 50.94 -6.27
N ARG A 893 -3.96 50.23 -5.82
CA ARG A 893 -4.03 48.78 -5.53
C ARG A 893 -3.26 48.31 -4.30
N ARG A 894 -2.28 49.10 -3.86
CA ARG A 894 -1.59 48.89 -2.59
C ARG A 894 -2.61 48.94 -1.44
N MET A 895 -2.53 47.97 -0.54
CA MET A 895 -3.26 48.02 0.73
C MET A 895 -2.30 48.41 1.86
N PRO A 896 -2.34 49.66 2.36
CA PRO A 896 -1.54 50.04 3.51
C PRO A 896 -1.80 49.14 4.71
N GLY A 897 -0.75 48.71 5.38
CA GLY A 897 -0.84 47.81 6.53
C GLY A 897 -1.75 48.36 7.64
N TRP A 898 -1.78 49.68 7.83
CA TRP A 898 -2.68 50.31 8.79
C TRP A 898 -4.15 50.28 8.34
N VAL A 899 -4.45 50.32 7.03
CA VAL A 899 -5.83 50.15 6.52
C VAL A 899 -6.30 48.74 6.78
N ALA A 900 -5.47 47.73 6.47
CA ALA A 900 -5.79 46.34 6.78
C ALA A 900 -6.01 46.13 8.29
N THR A 901 -5.17 46.74 9.13
CA THR A 901 -5.30 46.66 10.58
C THR A 901 -6.54 47.38 11.10
N ASP A 902 -6.78 48.64 10.71
CA ASP A 902 -7.95 49.42 11.16
C ASP A 902 -9.24 48.78 10.64
N ALA A 903 -9.28 48.37 9.37
CA ALA A 903 -10.42 47.68 8.78
C ALA A 903 -10.72 46.32 9.42
N ARG A 904 -9.80 45.72 10.20
CA ARG A 904 -10.06 44.50 10.97
C ARG A 904 -10.26 44.76 12.46
N THR A 905 -10.01 45.99 12.90
CA THR A 905 -10.18 46.39 14.29
C THR A 905 -11.65 46.60 14.58
N VAL A 906 -12.17 45.81 15.53
CA VAL A 906 -13.55 45.95 15.98
C VAL A 906 -13.68 47.25 16.77
N ARG A 907 -14.51 48.15 16.26
CA ARG A 907 -14.83 49.42 16.92
C ARG A 907 -15.82 49.20 18.07
N PRO A 908 -15.65 49.83 19.24
CA PRO A 908 -16.64 49.77 20.32
C PRO A 908 -18.00 50.33 19.88
N ALA A 909 -19.08 49.61 20.18
CA ALA A 909 -20.45 50.03 19.86
C ALA A 909 -20.76 51.41 20.46
N GLY A 910 -21.34 52.30 19.65
CA GLY A 910 -21.72 53.66 20.04
C GLY A 910 -20.56 54.67 20.06
N ASN A 911 -19.31 54.23 19.85
CA ASN A 911 -18.17 55.13 19.72
C ASN A 911 -17.94 55.49 18.24
N LEU A 912 -18.70 56.47 17.75
CA LEU A 912 -18.70 56.88 16.34
C LEU A 912 -17.38 57.55 15.90
N ALA A 913 -16.53 57.97 16.83
CA ALA A 913 -15.25 58.63 16.54
C ALA A 913 -14.03 57.68 16.59
N ALA A 914 -14.19 56.48 17.13
CA ALA A 914 -13.11 55.49 17.14
C ALA A 914 -12.85 54.94 15.73
N ARG A 915 -11.61 54.53 15.45
CA ARG A 915 -11.28 53.85 14.19
C ARG A 915 -11.80 52.41 14.15
N GLY A 916 -11.90 51.88 12.94
CA GLY A 916 -12.34 50.52 12.67
C GLY A 916 -13.85 50.39 12.42
N ASN A 917 -14.35 49.15 12.44
CA ASN A 917 -15.72 48.82 12.02
C ASN A 917 -16.42 47.83 12.95
N ARG A 918 -17.70 47.56 12.70
CA ARG A 918 -18.52 46.56 13.39
C ARG A 918 -19.19 45.55 12.45
N GLN A 919 -19.01 45.73 11.15
CA GLN A 919 -19.73 45.04 10.09
C GLN A 919 -19.08 43.70 9.74
N LEU A 920 -17.77 43.55 9.96
CA LEU A 920 -17.09 42.30 9.71
C LEU A 920 -17.61 41.16 10.57
N LYS A 921 -17.94 40.04 9.93
CA LYS A 921 -18.38 38.80 10.56
C LYS A 921 -17.27 37.75 10.51
N SER A 922 -17.22 36.86 11.49
CA SER A 922 -16.41 35.64 11.41
C SER A 922 -16.94 34.77 10.26
N TYR A 923 -16.03 34.03 9.60
CA TYR A 923 -16.39 33.16 8.49
C TYR A 923 -17.22 31.97 8.93
#